data_AF-B8B5R6-F1
#
_entry.id   AF-B8B5R6-F1
#
_cell.length_a   1.000
_cell.length_b   1.000
_cell.length_c   1.000
_cell.angle_alpha   90.00
_cell.angle_beta   90.00
_cell.angle_gamma   90.00
#
_symmetry.space_group_name_H-M   'P 1'
#
loop_
_entity.id
_entity.type
_entity.pdbx_description
1 polymer ?
#
loop_
_entity_poly.entity_id
_entity_poly.type
_entity_poly.pdbx_seq_one_letter_code
_entity_poly.pdbx_strand_id
1 'polypeptide(L)'
;MATGEKAPRAFSMEELPGHLIGEVLTSGRLAAGDLARLEATCRALRPLAEHAASRLCAARAAFAAMGPAARGELLERCGGSWKKVLRFLQSVEQSSGTVHTSSGNMQVATGRYHTLLVHDSSVYSCGSSLCGVLGHGPDTTQCAAFSRVPFPSLSRVVNISASHNHAAFVTELGEVFTCGDNSSLCCGHGEVGRTIFRPTEIKALKGISCKQVATGLSFTVILTTDGQVYTCGSNTHGQLGHGDTIDRATPKIVELFEGLAPVVQVAAGASYTFAVTDDGTVYSFGSCTNFCLGHGDQHDELRPRAIQSFKRRNIHVVRVSAGDEHAVALDALGYVYTWGRGYCGALGHGDENDKTSPELISSLKSQVAVQVCARKRKTFVLTDEGSVFAFGWMGFGSLGFPDRGSSDKVMRPRVLDSLRDHYVSQISTGLYHTVAVTNRGIVFGFGDNERAQLGQEYIRGCLKPTEIMFQKSMEEIVIAAPSGRQRFPGTVIKKRCCGWHQPLGNHKQYHPQFLHHLYSERTGIFKVMGSSKKAKVKSRRAAKSDRLSSLPLEIKADILSRLNVQDAVRTNILSSAWRSTWTTIPEMLLCDCTYTSCQGSVTSAPPKFITLVDMALSLHRGPLHGITILGSKNYHDVFGRWMHKLSMKSPNSVTIKLTSASRYRIPSCFFSISDLEHLDIKNCIISLPQMFKGFEWLTTLDLENFSSTDSDIDNLISCCPELSVLVLKSFEGISCLNIRAPELEILEVDGKFEDFHLDAPNLETANVTLHKAQEYQSVPVVHGGKSYLKQALGSLSDIEKLVINGYFLTSFPWDNDFGPMSLWDQDQTSIADLTLQMDHLVTVSVNDFLGLDYEVDFVGKLLSWAPVLEEVKINVDCTRAFSLGSKVLKKLLALPRVSDKAKIIVT
;
A
#
# COMPACT_ATOMS: atom_id res chain seq x y z
N MET A 1 -19.56 -11.06 -74.11
CA MET A 1 -18.42 -11.66 -73.37
C MET A 1 -17.98 -10.60 -72.36
N ALA A 2 -18.28 -10.70 -71.07
CA ALA A 2 -17.83 -11.69 -70.08
C ALA A 2 -16.57 -11.25 -69.34
N THR A 3 -16.74 -10.44 -68.28
CA THR A 3 -15.77 -10.20 -67.21
C THR A 3 -16.52 -10.07 -65.88
N GLY A 4 -17.14 -11.16 -65.43
CA GLY A 4 -17.68 -11.25 -64.08
C GLY A 4 -16.55 -11.53 -63.09
N GLU A 5 -16.05 -10.50 -62.41
CA GLU A 5 -15.13 -10.68 -61.28
C GLU A 5 -15.83 -11.48 -60.18
N LYS A 6 -15.45 -12.74 -60.02
CA LYS A 6 -15.83 -13.52 -58.84
C LYS A 6 -15.08 -12.94 -57.64
N ALA A 7 -15.82 -12.49 -56.63
CA ALA A 7 -15.26 -12.17 -55.33
C ALA A 7 -14.37 -13.32 -54.83
N PRO A 8 -13.24 -13.04 -54.15
CA PRO A 8 -12.31 -14.07 -53.71
C PRO A 8 -13.04 -15.06 -52.81
N ARG A 9 -13.02 -16.34 -53.20
CA ARG A 9 -13.64 -17.43 -52.47
C ARG A 9 -12.91 -17.55 -51.13
N ALA A 10 -13.62 -17.34 -50.02
CA ALA A 10 -13.05 -17.54 -48.70
C ALA A 10 -12.69 -19.02 -48.54
N PHE A 11 -11.39 -19.32 -48.55
CA PHE A 11 -10.87 -20.67 -48.31
C PHE A 11 -11.26 -21.10 -46.89
N SER A 12 -11.93 -22.24 -46.77
CA SER A 12 -12.10 -22.87 -45.45
C SER A 12 -10.78 -23.55 -45.07
N MET A 13 -10.38 -23.44 -43.80
CA MET A 13 -9.23 -24.17 -43.28
C MET A 13 -9.42 -25.70 -43.32
N GLU A 14 -10.65 -26.16 -43.56
CA GLU A 14 -11.03 -27.55 -43.80
C GLU A 14 -10.70 -28.03 -45.24
N GLU A 15 -10.45 -27.11 -46.18
CA GLU A 15 -10.05 -27.41 -47.57
C GLU A 15 -8.52 -27.62 -47.71
N LEU A 16 -7.74 -27.34 -46.65
CA LEU A 16 -6.30 -27.58 -46.65
C LEU A 16 -5.97 -29.06 -46.38
N PRO A 17 -5.01 -29.67 -47.11
CA PRO A 17 -4.56 -31.02 -46.80
C PRO A 17 -4.03 -31.16 -45.37
N GLY A 18 -4.44 -32.22 -44.66
CA GLY A 18 -4.11 -32.41 -43.25
C GLY A 18 -2.60 -32.43 -42.92
N HIS A 19 -1.74 -32.77 -43.88
CA HIS A 19 -0.28 -32.69 -43.71
C HIS A 19 0.22 -31.24 -43.63
N LEU A 20 -0.30 -30.34 -44.47
CA LEU A 20 0.01 -28.90 -44.45
C LEU A 20 -0.52 -28.26 -43.16
N ILE A 21 -1.73 -28.63 -42.72
CA ILE A 21 -2.25 -28.16 -41.42
C ILE A 21 -1.34 -28.64 -40.28
N GLY A 22 -0.95 -29.93 -40.28
CA GLY A 22 -0.01 -30.47 -39.28
C GLY A 22 1.35 -29.78 -39.27
N GLU A 23 1.88 -29.44 -40.45
CA GLU A 23 3.14 -28.70 -40.60
C GLU A 23 3.03 -27.26 -40.09
N VAL A 24 1.93 -26.54 -40.38
CA VAL A 24 1.65 -25.20 -39.83
C VAL A 24 1.53 -25.25 -38.30
N LEU A 25 0.82 -26.24 -37.75
CA LEU A 25 0.62 -26.40 -36.29
C LEU A 25 1.89 -26.81 -35.53
N THR A 26 2.90 -27.38 -36.22
CA THR A 26 4.17 -27.81 -35.62
C THR A 26 5.33 -26.85 -35.85
N SER A 27 5.30 -26.07 -36.93
CA SER A 27 6.28 -25.01 -37.22
C SER A 27 5.94 -23.70 -36.51
N GLY A 28 4.65 -23.40 -36.31
CA GLY A 28 4.22 -22.33 -35.44
C GLY A 28 4.60 -22.62 -33.98
N ARG A 29 5.21 -21.65 -33.29
CA ARG A 29 5.55 -21.72 -31.85
C ARG A 29 4.28 -21.57 -30.98
N LEU A 30 3.26 -22.38 -31.24
CA LEU A 30 1.94 -22.31 -30.61
C LEU A 30 2.02 -22.75 -29.14
N ALA A 31 1.30 -22.03 -28.27
CA ALA A 31 1.11 -22.48 -26.89
C ALA A 31 0.10 -23.63 -26.84
N ALA A 32 0.13 -24.43 -25.77
CA ALA A 32 -0.90 -25.44 -25.52
C ALA A 32 -2.33 -24.85 -25.53
N GLY A 33 -2.48 -23.59 -25.09
CA GLY A 33 -3.74 -22.85 -25.15
C GLY A 33 -4.20 -22.51 -26.57
N ASP A 34 -3.29 -22.28 -27.52
CA ASP A 34 -3.65 -22.04 -28.93
C ASP A 34 -4.19 -23.31 -29.58
N LEU A 35 -3.49 -24.44 -29.37
CA LEU A 35 -3.93 -25.75 -29.84
C LEU A 35 -5.29 -26.15 -29.25
N ALA A 36 -5.54 -25.81 -27.97
CA ALA A 36 -6.84 -26.01 -27.35
C ALA A 36 -7.95 -25.10 -27.92
N ARG A 37 -7.65 -23.82 -28.22
CA ARG A 37 -8.58 -22.89 -28.90
C ARG A 37 -8.91 -23.36 -30.32
N LEU A 38 -7.90 -23.85 -31.05
CA LEU A 38 -8.03 -24.36 -32.42
C LEU A 38 -8.95 -25.59 -32.46
N GLU A 39 -8.77 -26.54 -31.55
CA GLU A 39 -9.70 -27.67 -31.40
C GLU A 39 -11.11 -27.23 -30.99
N ALA A 40 -11.23 -26.29 -30.04
CA ALA A 40 -12.54 -25.78 -29.63
C ALA A 40 -13.29 -25.12 -30.78
N THR A 41 -12.57 -24.56 -31.75
CA THR A 41 -13.11 -23.96 -32.98
C THR A 41 -13.51 -25.03 -34.00
N CYS A 42 -12.70 -26.08 -34.19
CA CYS A 42 -13.03 -27.21 -35.06
C CYS A 42 -12.59 -28.56 -34.46
N ARG A 43 -13.56 -29.39 -34.10
CA ARG A 43 -13.32 -30.72 -33.49
C ARG A 43 -12.53 -31.67 -34.39
N ALA A 44 -12.62 -31.52 -35.72
CA ALA A 44 -11.86 -32.35 -36.67
C ALA A 44 -10.34 -32.15 -36.53
N LEU A 45 -9.90 -31.02 -35.98
CA LEU A 45 -8.49 -30.71 -35.74
C LEU A 45 -7.94 -31.34 -34.45
N ARG A 46 -8.76 -32.01 -33.62
CA ARG A 46 -8.30 -32.68 -32.38
C ARG A 46 -7.09 -33.60 -32.58
N PRO A 47 -7.07 -34.55 -33.54
CA PRO A 47 -5.94 -35.46 -33.71
C PRO A 47 -4.67 -34.72 -34.18
N LEU A 48 -4.84 -33.70 -35.03
CA LEU A 48 -3.76 -32.84 -35.51
C LEU A 48 -3.18 -31.98 -34.38
N ALA A 49 -4.02 -31.44 -33.50
CA ALA A 49 -3.61 -30.63 -32.35
C ALA A 49 -2.87 -31.46 -31.28
N GLU A 50 -3.32 -32.68 -30.99
CA GLU A 50 -2.60 -33.61 -30.10
C GLU A 50 -1.27 -34.10 -30.71
N HIS A 51 -1.24 -34.40 -32.02
CA HIS A 51 0.01 -34.75 -32.71
C HIS A 51 1.00 -33.57 -32.72
N ALA A 52 0.51 -32.35 -32.99
CA ALA A 52 1.33 -31.15 -32.95
C ALA A 52 1.88 -30.88 -31.54
N ALA A 53 1.04 -31.02 -30.51
CA ALA A 53 1.48 -30.90 -29.12
C ALA A 53 2.56 -31.93 -28.77
N SER A 54 2.40 -33.20 -29.20
CA SER A 54 3.40 -34.25 -28.99
C SER A 54 4.75 -33.90 -29.62
N ARG A 55 4.77 -33.37 -30.85
CA ARG A 55 6.00 -32.89 -31.50
C ARG A 55 6.61 -31.67 -30.82
N LEU A 56 5.78 -30.73 -30.34
CA LEU A 56 6.23 -29.56 -29.56
C LEU A 56 6.74 -29.92 -28.16
N CYS A 57 6.34 -31.07 -27.60
CA CYS A 57 6.96 -31.67 -26.41
C CYS A 57 8.31 -32.30 -26.77
N ALA A 58 8.36 -33.12 -27.83
CA ALA A 58 9.59 -33.79 -28.28
C ALA A 58 10.73 -32.81 -28.62
N ALA A 59 10.41 -31.60 -29.06
CA ALA A 59 11.39 -30.54 -29.34
C ALA A 59 11.98 -29.85 -28.09
N ARG A 60 11.47 -30.13 -26.87
CA ARG A 60 11.92 -29.47 -25.63
C ARG A 60 12.96 -30.31 -24.90
N ALA A 61 14.09 -29.70 -24.53
CA ALA A 61 15.21 -30.36 -23.87
C ALA A 61 14.80 -31.20 -22.66
N ALA A 62 14.01 -30.63 -21.73
CA ALA A 62 13.55 -31.32 -20.53
C ALA A 62 12.74 -32.61 -20.82
N PHE A 63 12.02 -32.68 -21.94
CA PHE A 63 11.26 -33.87 -22.35
C PHE A 63 12.09 -34.81 -23.23
N ALA A 64 12.99 -34.27 -24.04
CA ALA A 64 13.96 -35.03 -24.82
C ALA A 64 14.94 -35.82 -23.91
N ALA A 65 15.34 -35.26 -22.76
CA ALA A 65 16.17 -35.93 -21.77
C ALA A 65 15.47 -37.08 -21.03
N MET A 66 14.13 -37.10 -20.96
CA MET A 66 13.37 -38.17 -20.31
C MET A 66 13.47 -39.49 -21.08
N GLY A 67 13.64 -40.61 -20.36
CA GLY A 67 13.50 -41.95 -20.93
C GLY A 67 12.04 -42.29 -21.29
N PRO A 68 11.79 -43.31 -22.14
CA PRO A 68 10.44 -43.63 -22.63
C PRO A 68 9.40 -43.89 -21.53
N ALA A 69 9.79 -44.56 -20.44
CA ALA A 69 8.91 -44.82 -19.31
C ALA A 69 8.47 -43.53 -18.59
N ALA A 70 9.41 -42.61 -18.35
CA ALA A 70 9.12 -41.31 -17.73
C ALA A 70 8.23 -40.43 -18.63
N ARG A 71 8.42 -40.47 -19.95
CA ARG A 71 7.53 -39.80 -20.91
C ARG A 71 6.11 -40.36 -20.87
N GLY A 72 5.98 -41.68 -20.71
CA GLY A 72 4.70 -42.36 -20.52
C GLY A 72 4.01 -41.95 -19.22
N GLU A 73 4.74 -42.00 -18.09
CA GLU A 73 4.22 -41.59 -16.77
C GLU A 73 3.78 -40.12 -16.77
N LEU A 74 4.55 -39.21 -17.39
CA LEU A 74 4.15 -37.80 -17.51
C LEU A 74 2.87 -37.64 -18.35
N LEU A 75 2.73 -38.41 -19.44
CA LEU A 75 1.50 -38.39 -20.25
C LEU A 75 0.29 -38.90 -19.46
N GLU A 76 0.45 -39.97 -18.67
CA GLU A 76 -0.60 -40.49 -17.77
C GLU A 76 -0.98 -39.49 -16.68
N ARG A 77 0.01 -38.86 -16.03
CA ARG A 77 -0.20 -37.79 -15.03
C ARG A 77 -0.90 -36.57 -15.63
N CYS A 78 -0.62 -36.26 -16.90
CA CYS A 78 -1.35 -35.27 -17.70
C CYS A 78 -2.67 -35.78 -18.30
N GLY A 79 -3.20 -36.93 -17.86
CA GLY A 79 -4.51 -37.46 -18.27
C GLY A 79 -4.60 -37.89 -19.74
N GLY A 80 -3.48 -38.31 -20.34
CA GLY A 80 -3.42 -38.80 -21.72
C GLY A 80 -3.41 -37.72 -22.81
N SER A 81 -3.33 -36.43 -22.47
CA SER A 81 -3.31 -35.33 -23.44
C SER A 81 -1.92 -34.71 -23.59
N TRP A 82 -1.38 -34.73 -24.81
CA TRP A 82 -0.13 -34.06 -25.16
C TRP A 82 -0.22 -32.54 -25.03
N LYS A 83 -1.40 -31.94 -25.19
CA LYS A 83 -1.58 -30.51 -24.89
C LYS A 83 -1.39 -30.21 -23.39
N LYS A 84 -1.80 -31.11 -22.48
CA LYS A 84 -1.53 -30.97 -21.05
C LYS A 84 -0.03 -31.15 -20.75
N VAL A 85 0.64 -32.13 -21.37
CA VAL A 85 2.11 -32.28 -21.26
C VAL A 85 2.83 -31.02 -21.77
N LEU A 86 2.43 -30.47 -22.91
CA LEU A 86 3.01 -29.24 -23.47
C LEU A 86 2.80 -28.04 -22.53
N ARG A 87 1.60 -27.91 -21.94
CA ARG A 87 1.29 -26.88 -20.94
C ARG A 87 2.17 -27.01 -19.70
N PHE A 88 2.34 -28.22 -19.17
CA PHE A 88 3.20 -28.50 -18.04
C PHE A 88 4.64 -28.04 -18.32
N LEU A 89 5.22 -28.48 -19.44
CA LEU A 89 6.58 -28.09 -19.84
C LEU A 89 6.71 -26.56 -20.01
N GLN A 90 5.75 -25.92 -20.67
CA GLN A 90 5.70 -24.46 -20.83
C GLN A 90 5.58 -23.71 -19.49
N SER A 91 4.85 -24.27 -18.52
CA SER A 91 4.67 -23.67 -17.18
C SER A 91 5.94 -23.84 -16.33
N VAL A 92 6.61 -25.00 -16.40
CA VAL A 92 7.92 -25.22 -15.77
C VAL A 92 8.98 -24.29 -16.39
N GLU A 93 8.99 -24.11 -17.70
CA GLU A 93 9.85 -23.14 -18.39
C GLU A 93 9.65 -21.71 -17.85
N GLN A 94 8.39 -21.25 -17.78
CA GLN A 94 8.03 -19.90 -17.33
C GLN A 94 8.20 -19.68 -15.81
N SER A 95 8.15 -20.74 -15.00
CA SER A 95 8.21 -20.68 -13.52
C SER A 95 9.43 -19.95 -12.95
N SER A 96 10.54 -19.96 -13.68
CA SER A 96 11.84 -19.37 -13.32
C SER A 96 12.12 -18.01 -13.99
N GLY A 97 11.17 -17.49 -14.76
CA GLY A 97 11.35 -16.29 -15.58
C GLY A 97 10.05 -15.49 -15.72
N THR A 98 9.89 -14.87 -16.89
CA THR A 98 8.72 -14.07 -17.24
C THR A 98 7.51 -14.94 -17.58
N VAL A 99 6.38 -14.73 -16.90
CA VAL A 99 5.09 -15.31 -17.25
C VAL A 99 4.33 -14.41 -18.22
N HIS A 100 3.68 -15.04 -19.21
CA HIS A 100 2.80 -14.35 -20.15
C HIS A 100 1.40 -14.21 -19.54
N THR A 101 0.91 -12.98 -19.41
CA THR A 101 -0.43 -12.68 -18.87
C THR A 101 -1.24 -11.85 -19.86
N SER A 102 -2.56 -11.76 -19.68
CA SER A 102 -3.39 -10.90 -20.54
C SER A 102 -3.19 -9.39 -20.34
N SER A 103 -2.48 -8.94 -19.28
CA SER A 103 -2.17 -7.52 -19.06
C SER A 103 -0.72 -7.14 -19.45
N GLY A 104 0.05 -8.11 -19.96
CA GLY A 104 1.47 -7.94 -20.28
C GLY A 104 2.33 -9.08 -19.76
N ASN A 105 3.63 -8.99 -20.04
CA ASN A 105 4.65 -9.91 -19.57
C ASN A 105 5.08 -9.54 -18.15
N MET A 106 5.06 -10.49 -17.21
CA MET A 106 5.29 -10.20 -15.78
C MET A 106 6.32 -11.14 -15.15
N GLN A 107 7.10 -10.65 -14.18
CA GLN A 107 7.94 -11.47 -13.30
C GLN A 107 7.99 -10.84 -11.91
N VAL A 108 7.96 -11.64 -10.83
CA VAL A 108 8.08 -11.12 -9.45
C VAL A 108 9.17 -11.82 -8.62
N ALA A 109 9.97 -11.03 -7.92
CA ALA A 109 10.95 -11.49 -6.94
C ALA A 109 10.79 -10.72 -5.62
N THR A 110 10.68 -11.45 -4.50
CA THR A 110 10.44 -10.90 -3.16
C THR A 110 11.66 -11.12 -2.27
N GLY A 111 12.26 -10.03 -1.76
CA GLY A 111 13.43 -10.06 -0.89
C GLY A 111 13.08 -10.10 0.60
N ARG A 112 13.93 -9.50 1.44
CA ARG A 112 13.67 -9.38 2.90
C ARG A 112 12.56 -8.37 3.23
N TYR A 113 12.69 -7.13 2.75
CA TYR A 113 11.75 -6.03 3.01
C TYR A 113 11.38 -5.27 1.72
N HIS A 114 11.47 -5.94 0.57
CA HIS A 114 11.19 -5.34 -0.74
C HIS A 114 10.60 -6.36 -1.71
N THR A 115 9.94 -5.85 -2.74
CA THR A 115 9.49 -6.64 -3.90
C THR A 115 9.95 -5.95 -5.17
N LEU A 116 10.45 -6.76 -6.12
CA LEU A 116 10.75 -6.38 -7.48
C LEU A 116 9.69 -6.98 -8.39
N LEU A 117 9.11 -6.15 -9.26
CA LEU A 117 8.13 -6.54 -10.27
C LEU A 117 8.63 -6.10 -11.64
N VAL A 118 8.75 -7.03 -12.58
CA VAL A 118 8.87 -6.70 -14.01
C VAL A 118 7.47 -6.62 -14.60
N HIS A 119 7.18 -5.54 -15.33
CA HIS A 119 6.02 -5.44 -16.23
C HIS A 119 6.51 -4.97 -17.60
N ASP A 120 6.26 -5.75 -18.65
CA ASP A 120 6.69 -5.51 -20.03
C ASP A 120 8.18 -5.12 -20.16
N SER A 121 9.03 -5.85 -19.43
CA SER A 121 10.50 -5.66 -19.34
C SER A 121 10.97 -4.38 -18.64
N SER A 122 10.07 -3.55 -18.09
CA SER A 122 10.41 -2.48 -17.14
C SER A 122 10.35 -3.00 -15.70
N VAL A 123 11.31 -2.58 -14.87
CA VAL A 123 11.40 -2.98 -13.46
C VAL A 123 10.73 -1.93 -12.57
N TYR A 124 9.99 -2.39 -11.57
CA TYR A 124 9.40 -1.60 -10.50
C TYR A 124 9.82 -2.21 -9.16
N SER A 125 10.03 -1.38 -8.14
CA SER A 125 10.29 -1.83 -6.77
C SER A 125 9.37 -1.17 -5.76
N CYS A 126 9.08 -1.86 -4.68
CA CYS A 126 8.49 -1.31 -3.47
C CYS A 126 9.16 -1.90 -2.22
N GLY A 127 8.96 -1.29 -1.06
CA GLY A 127 9.55 -1.72 0.20
C GLY A 127 10.52 -0.71 0.80
N SER A 128 11.36 -1.15 1.75
CA SER A 128 12.35 -0.31 2.43
C SER A 128 13.74 -0.91 2.39
N SER A 129 14.76 -0.05 2.22
CA SER A 129 16.16 -0.43 2.32
C SER A 129 17.06 0.79 2.57
N LEU A 130 18.00 0.64 3.50
CA LEU A 130 19.10 1.59 3.72
C LEU A 130 20.33 1.29 2.84
N CYS A 131 20.31 0.19 2.09
CA CYS A 131 21.42 -0.28 1.26
C CYS A 131 21.11 -0.22 -0.24
N GLY A 132 20.16 0.61 -0.68
CA GLY A 132 19.97 0.90 -2.11
C GLY A 132 19.38 -0.24 -2.96
N VAL A 133 18.89 -1.34 -2.36
CA VAL A 133 18.34 -2.50 -3.09
C VAL A 133 17.10 -2.17 -3.93
N LEU A 134 16.46 -1.03 -3.67
CA LEU A 134 15.34 -0.50 -4.45
C LEU A 134 15.79 0.14 -5.78
N GLY A 135 17.07 0.51 -5.91
CA GLY A 135 17.66 1.00 -7.16
C GLY A 135 17.33 2.46 -7.56
N HIS A 136 16.65 3.24 -6.72
CA HIS A 136 16.19 4.60 -7.05
C HIS A 136 17.22 5.71 -6.84
N GLY A 137 18.31 5.45 -6.12
CA GLY A 137 19.28 6.46 -5.67
C GLY A 137 19.52 6.43 -4.15
N PRO A 138 20.48 7.23 -3.65
CA PRO A 138 20.84 7.25 -2.22
C PRO A 138 19.74 7.87 -1.34
N ASP A 139 18.95 8.79 -1.88
CA ASP A 139 17.93 9.55 -1.15
C ASP A 139 16.65 8.72 -0.89
N THR A 140 16.51 7.56 -1.54
CA THR A 140 15.31 6.71 -1.46
C THR A 140 15.51 5.54 -0.50
N THR A 141 15.07 5.71 0.74
CA THR A 141 15.12 4.67 1.78
C THR A 141 13.86 3.80 1.85
N GLN A 142 12.76 4.25 1.26
CA GLN A 142 11.49 3.52 1.18
C GLN A 142 10.67 3.93 -0.06
N CYS A 143 10.01 2.96 -0.69
CA CYS A 143 9.03 3.13 -1.76
C CYS A 143 7.69 2.55 -1.29
N ALA A 144 6.73 3.43 -0.94
CA ALA A 144 5.43 3.03 -0.40
C ALA A 144 4.53 2.30 -1.42
N ALA A 145 4.70 2.63 -2.70
CA ALA A 145 4.06 2.00 -3.85
C ALA A 145 5.12 1.46 -4.83
N PHE A 146 4.70 0.71 -5.84
CA PHE A 146 5.59 0.24 -6.90
C PHE A 146 6.10 1.40 -7.75
N SER A 147 7.38 1.75 -7.59
CA SER A 147 8.05 2.83 -8.29
C SER A 147 8.99 2.28 -9.37
N ARG A 148 8.98 2.86 -10.57
CA ARG A 148 9.79 2.39 -11.71
C ARG A 148 11.28 2.62 -11.47
N VAL A 149 12.07 1.55 -11.50
CA VAL A 149 13.51 1.60 -11.21
C VAL A 149 14.26 2.20 -12.40
N PRO A 150 15.07 3.25 -12.21
CA PRO A 150 15.81 3.91 -13.27
C PRO A 150 17.07 3.11 -13.68
N PHE A 151 17.08 2.57 -14.90
CA PHE A 151 18.26 1.98 -15.53
C PHE A 151 19.01 3.02 -16.37
N PRO A 152 20.35 2.92 -16.50
CA PRO A 152 21.17 3.91 -17.23
C PRO A 152 20.99 3.88 -18.76
N SER A 153 20.33 2.85 -19.29
CA SER A 153 19.96 2.69 -20.70
C SER A 153 18.53 2.12 -20.80
N LEU A 154 17.99 1.99 -22.01
CA LEU A 154 16.70 1.32 -22.27
C LEU A 154 16.81 -0.22 -22.12
N SER A 155 17.50 -0.69 -21.07
CA SER A 155 17.66 -2.09 -20.71
C SER A 155 16.31 -2.73 -20.42
N ARG A 156 15.89 -3.63 -21.30
CA ARG A 156 14.70 -4.47 -21.12
C ARG A 156 15.08 -5.67 -20.27
N VAL A 157 14.51 -5.81 -19.07
CA VAL A 157 14.89 -6.86 -18.09
C VAL A 157 14.06 -8.13 -18.28
N VAL A 158 14.73 -9.29 -18.28
CA VAL A 158 14.14 -10.63 -18.50
C VAL A 158 14.30 -11.61 -17.33
N ASN A 159 15.19 -11.30 -16.38
CA ASN A 159 15.35 -12.07 -15.16
C ASN A 159 15.65 -11.14 -13.98
N ILE A 160 15.03 -11.41 -12.84
CA ILE A 160 15.26 -10.70 -11.59
C ILE A 160 15.50 -11.67 -10.43
N SER A 161 16.37 -11.28 -9.51
CA SER A 161 16.60 -11.96 -8.24
C SER A 161 16.71 -10.95 -7.10
N ALA A 162 16.12 -11.29 -5.95
CA ALA A 162 15.98 -10.41 -4.78
C ALA A 162 16.43 -11.17 -3.52
N SER A 163 17.38 -10.63 -2.78
CA SER A 163 17.88 -11.23 -1.55
C SER A 163 17.52 -10.45 -0.29
N HIS A 164 18.37 -10.52 0.73
CA HIS A 164 18.26 -9.73 1.94
C HIS A 164 18.56 -8.25 1.65
N ASN A 165 19.74 -8.00 1.07
CA ASN A 165 20.32 -6.66 0.98
C ASN A 165 20.72 -6.25 -0.45
N HIS A 166 20.67 -7.15 -1.43
CA HIS A 166 21.01 -6.86 -2.83
C HIS A 166 20.04 -7.51 -3.83
N ALA A 167 20.04 -6.96 -5.04
CA ALA A 167 19.20 -7.34 -6.16
C ALA A 167 20.05 -7.47 -7.42
N ALA A 168 19.67 -8.42 -8.28
CA ALA A 168 20.33 -8.68 -9.55
C ALA A 168 19.31 -8.78 -10.69
N PHE A 169 19.72 -8.32 -11.87
CA PHE A 169 18.88 -8.18 -13.06
C PHE A 169 19.66 -8.66 -14.29
N VAL A 170 18.98 -9.33 -15.23
CA VAL A 170 19.52 -9.69 -16.54
C VAL A 170 18.71 -9.02 -17.64
N THR A 171 19.37 -8.43 -18.63
CA THR A 171 18.71 -7.76 -19.77
C THR A 171 18.43 -8.72 -20.93
N GLU A 172 17.57 -8.32 -21.88
CA GLU A 172 17.35 -9.03 -23.15
C GLU A 172 18.65 -9.21 -23.98
N LEU A 173 19.69 -8.38 -23.72
CA LEU A 173 21.01 -8.49 -24.33
C LEU A 173 21.95 -9.44 -23.57
N GLY A 174 21.51 -9.98 -22.43
CA GLY A 174 22.29 -10.84 -21.55
C GLY A 174 23.24 -10.08 -20.61
N GLU A 175 23.12 -8.76 -20.50
CA GLU A 175 23.92 -7.95 -19.58
C GLU A 175 23.43 -8.15 -18.13
N VAL A 176 24.36 -8.15 -17.16
CA VAL A 176 24.01 -8.30 -15.74
C VAL A 176 24.15 -6.97 -15.01
N PHE A 177 23.09 -6.55 -14.35
CA PHE A 177 23.07 -5.38 -13.48
C PHE A 177 22.83 -5.80 -12.03
N THR A 178 23.42 -5.08 -11.07
CA THR A 178 23.13 -5.26 -9.64
C THR A 178 22.98 -3.92 -8.93
N CYS A 179 22.25 -3.92 -7.82
CA CYS A 179 22.19 -2.83 -6.83
C CYS A 179 21.98 -3.44 -5.44
N GLY A 180 22.34 -2.69 -4.39
CA GLY A 180 22.29 -3.18 -3.02
C GLY A 180 23.55 -2.94 -2.20
N ASP A 181 23.59 -3.63 -1.07
CA ASP A 181 24.77 -3.82 -0.23
C ASP A 181 25.88 -4.55 -0.98
N ASN A 182 27.07 -3.97 -1.03
CA ASN A 182 28.28 -4.54 -1.61
C ASN A 182 29.39 -4.70 -0.54
N SER A 183 29.06 -4.59 0.75
CA SER A 183 30.03 -4.78 1.85
C SER A 183 30.64 -6.19 1.88
N SER A 184 29.88 -7.20 1.43
CA SER A 184 30.35 -8.58 1.21
C SER A 184 30.73 -8.85 -0.25
N LEU A 185 31.02 -7.81 -1.05
CA LEU A 185 31.40 -7.89 -2.48
C LEU A 185 30.33 -8.53 -3.42
N CYS A 186 29.14 -8.80 -2.90
CA CYS A 186 28.12 -9.60 -3.57
C CYS A 186 27.46 -8.97 -4.80
N CYS A 187 27.66 -7.68 -5.04
CA CYS A 187 27.24 -7.05 -6.29
C CYS A 187 28.23 -7.27 -7.43
N GLY A 188 29.46 -7.75 -7.17
CA GLY A 188 30.44 -8.16 -8.18
C GLY A 188 31.19 -7.04 -8.91
N HIS A 189 31.15 -5.81 -8.41
CA HIS A 189 31.77 -4.63 -9.05
C HIS A 189 33.23 -4.37 -8.67
N GLY A 190 33.84 -5.24 -7.86
CA GLY A 190 35.09 -4.94 -7.17
C GLY A 190 34.87 -4.12 -5.89
N GLU A 191 35.96 -3.60 -5.33
CA GLU A 191 35.99 -2.80 -4.10
C GLU A 191 35.56 -1.33 -4.30
N VAL A 192 34.52 -1.11 -5.11
CA VAL A 192 34.10 0.23 -5.60
C VAL A 192 33.19 0.97 -4.59
N GLY A 193 32.96 0.39 -3.42
CA GLY A 193 32.18 0.99 -2.33
C GLY A 193 31.28 -0.03 -1.62
N ARG A 194 30.74 0.37 -0.46
CA ARG A 194 29.88 -0.49 0.37
C ARG A 194 28.46 -0.64 -0.15
N THR A 195 27.97 0.26 -0.99
CA THR A 195 26.56 0.30 -1.41
C THR A 195 26.42 0.80 -2.84
N ILE A 196 25.56 0.16 -3.62
CA ILE A 196 25.26 0.49 -5.03
C ILE A 196 23.79 0.87 -5.12
N PHE A 197 23.51 2.17 -5.19
CA PHE A 197 22.15 2.72 -5.05
C PHE A 197 21.29 2.70 -6.32
N ARG A 198 21.89 2.41 -7.48
CA ARG A 198 21.22 2.33 -8.79
C ARG A 198 21.71 1.09 -9.54
N PRO A 199 20.88 0.38 -10.34
CA PRO A 199 21.32 -0.77 -11.11
C PRO A 199 22.54 -0.42 -11.97
N THR A 200 23.66 -1.12 -11.71
CA THR A 200 24.94 -0.88 -12.38
C THR A 200 25.40 -2.15 -13.08
N GLU A 201 25.88 -2.03 -14.32
CA GLU A 201 26.37 -3.15 -15.16
C GLU A 201 27.66 -3.75 -14.57
N ILE A 202 27.70 -5.07 -14.39
CA ILE A 202 28.92 -5.77 -13.95
C ILE A 202 29.93 -5.82 -15.10
N LYS A 203 30.84 -4.85 -15.15
CA LYS A 203 31.86 -4.70 -16.21
C LYS A 203 32.72 -5.95 -16.45
N ALA A 204 32.92 -6.79 -15.43
CA ALA A 204 33.67 -8.04 -15.54
C ALA A 204 32.97 -9.12 -16.38
N LEU A 205 31.65 -8.99 -16.62
CA LEU A 205 30.85 -9.87 -17.48
C LEU A 205 30.58 -9.28 -18.86
N LYS A 206 31.22 -8.16 -19.21
CA LYS A 206 30.94 -7.46 -20.47
C LYS A 206 31.27 -8.34 -21.68
N GLY A 207 30.25 -8.59 -22.51
CA GLY A 207 30.34 -9.48 -23.68
C GLY A 207 30.00 -10.95 -23.40
N ILE A 208 29.71 -11.33 -22.16
CA ILE A 208 29.23 -12.65 -21.78
C ILE A 208 27.70 -12.61 -21.67
N SER A 209 27.01 -13.36 -22.54
CA SER A 209 25.55 -13.37 -22.54
C SER A 209 25.00 -14.20 -21.38
N CYS A 210 24.25 -13.56 -20.48
CA CYS A 210 23.65 -14.17 -19.30
C CYS A 210 22.15 -14.44 -19.48
N LYS A 211 21.63 -15.49 -18.82
CA LYS A 211 20.19 -15.85 -18.86
C LYS A 211 19.50 -15.85 -17.50
N GLN A 212 20.23 -16.04 -16.41
CA GLN A 212 19.66 -16.10 -15.06
C GLN A 212 20.66 -15.58 -14.02
N VAL A 213 20.13 -14.99 -12.95
CA VAL A 213 20.87 -14.64 -11.73
C VAL A 213 20.17 -15.21 -10.49
N ALA A 214 20.94 -15.54 -9.46
CA ALA A 214 20.44 -15.95 -8.16
C ALA A 214 21.24 -15.27 -7.04
N THR A 215 20.56 -14.54 -6.17
CA THR A 215 21.16 -13.75 -5.08
C THR A 215 20.97 -14.46 -3.73
N GLY A 216 22.09 -14.86 -3.11
CA GLY A 216 22.14 -15.41 -1.75
C GLY A 216 22.15 -14.31 -0.69
N LEU A 217 22.52 -14.61 0.56
CA LEU A 217 22.55 -13.57 1.62
C LEU A 217 23.65 -12.52 1.36
N SER A 218 24.85 -12.99 1.04
CA SER A 218 26.07 -12.19 0.83
C SER A 218 26.88 -12.64 -0.40
N PHE A 219 26.23 -13.21 -1.43
CA PHE A 219 26.88 -13.62 -2.68
C PHE A 219 25.88 -13.67 -3.85
N THR A 220 26.39 -13.60 -5.08
CA THR A 220 25.60 -13.72 -6.32
C THR A 220 26.13 -14.86 -7.19
N VAL A 221 25.20 -15.60 -7.81
CA VAL A 221 25.44 -16.62 -8.82
C VAL A 221 24.84 -16.14 -10.15
N ILE A 222 25.62 -16.21 -11.22
CA ILE A 222 25.23 -15.82 -12.57
C ILE A 222 25.34 -17.04 -13.48
N LEU A 223 24.36 -17.24 -14.36
CA LEU A 223 24.30 -18.33 -15.30
C LEU A 223 24.27 -17.79 -16.74
N THR A 224 25.24 -18.22 -17.57
CA THR A 224 25.34 -17.82 -18.98
C THR A 224 24.31 -18.52 -19.86
N THR A 225 24.07 -17.99 -21.07
CA THR A 225 23.28 -18.69 -22.11
C THR A 225 23.79 -20.11 -22.31
N ASP A 226 25.11 -20.24 -22.38
CA ASP A 226 25.86 -21.44 -22.73
C ASP A 226 25.97 -22.44 -21.56
N GLY A 227 25.40 -22.11 -20.40
CA GLY A 227 25.35 -22.98 -19.23
C GLY A 227 26.60 -22.97 -18.34
N GLN A 228 27.46 -21.94 -18.48
CA GLN A 228 28.58 -21.68 -17.57
C GLN A 228 28.09 -20.92 -16.33
N VAL A 229 28.69 -21.19 -15.18
CA VAL A 229 28.32 -20.56 -13.89
C VAL A 229 29.44 -19.64 -13.43
N TYR A 230 29.10 -18.41 -13.07
CA TYR A 230 29.98 -17.43 -12.46
C TYR A 230 29.49 -17.05 -11.06
N THR A 231 30.41 -16.76 -10.15
CA THR A 231 30.12 -16.52 -8.74
C THR A 231 30.96 -15.36 -8.17
N CYS A 232 30.34 -14.52 -7.34
CA CYS A 232 31.01 -13.42 -6.62
C CYS A 232 30.40 -13.17 -5.24
N GLY A 233 31.15 -12.46 -4.39
CA GLY A 233 30.77 -12.11 -3.02
C GLY A 233 31.52 -12.92 -1.97
N SER A 234 30.87 -13.16 -0.83
CA SER A 234 31.45 -13.92 0.27
C SER A 234 31.48 -15.43 -0.01
N ASN A 235 32.57 -16.09 0.41
CA ASN A 235 32.86 -17.50 0.19
C ASN A 235 33.23 -18.26 1.48
N THR A 236 32.87 -17.72 2.65
CA THR A 236 33.24 -18.24 3.99
C THR A 236 33.03 -19.74 4.22
N HIS A 237 32.06 -20.35 3.53
CA HIS A 237 31.70 -21.76 3.62
C HIS A 237 31.82 -22.49 2.26
N GLY A 238 32.52 -21.90 1.28
CA GLY A 238 32.66 -22.46 -0.07
C GLY A 238 31.48 -22.24 -1.02
N GLN A 239 30.55 -21.33 -0.69
CA GLN A 239 29.32 -21.08 -1.46
C GLN A 239 29.54 -20.59 -2.91
N LEU A 240 30.76 -20.21 -3.27
CA LEU A 240 31.16 -19.88 -4.64
C LEU A 240 31.71 -21.08 -5.43
N GLY A 241 31.98 -22.23 -4.79
CA GLY A 241 32.29 -23.49 -5.48
C GLY A 241 33.70 -23.62 -6.08
N HIS A 242 34.62 -22.70 -5.78
CA HIS A 242 35.97 -22.68 -6.35
C HIS A 242 36.96 -23.68 -5.71
N GLY A 243 36.57 -24.38 -4.65
CA GLY A 243 37.43 -25.28 -3.88
C GLY A 243 38.30 -24.60 -2.84
N ASP A 244 37.93 -23.37 -2.48
CA ASP A 244 38.54 -22.52 -1.47
C ASP A 244 37.44 -21.74 -0.72
N THR A 245 37.80 -21.05 0.37
CA THR A 245 36.91 -20.19 1.16
C THR A 245 37.20 -18.70 0.99
N ILE A 246 37.79 -18.31 -0.15
CA ILE A 246 38.25 -16.94 -0.40
C ILE A 246 37.17 -16.18 -1.17
N ASP A 247 36.80 -15.01 -0.64
CA ASP A 247 35.83 -14.10 -1.24
C ASP A 247 36.25 -13.65 -2.67
N ARG A 248 35.28 -13.22 -3.48
CA ARG A 248 35.50 -12.86 -4.89
C ARG A 248 34.87 -11.50 -5.20
N ALA A 249 35.72 -10.49 -5.38
CA ALA A 249 35.31 -9.11 -5.63
C ALA A 249 34.58 -8.90 -6.98
N THR A 250 34.87 -9.76 -7.95
CA THR A 250 34.26 -9.82 -9.28
C THR A 250 33.84 -11.25 -9.60
N PRO A 251 32.87 -11.48 -10.51
CA PRO A 251 32.47 -12.82 -10.92
C PRO A 251 33.64 -13.65 -11.47
N LYS A 252 33.89 -14.81 -10.84
CA LYS A 252 34.81 -15.84 -11.34
C LYS A 252 34.00 -17.03 -11.83
N ILE A 253 34.42 -17.65 -12.94
CA ILE A 253 33.85 -18.90 -13.44
C ILE A 253 34.07 -20.07 -12.45
N VAL A 254 33.09 -20.96 -12.34
CA VAL A 254 33.18 -22.21 -11.58
C VAL A 254 33.64 -23.33 -12.52
N GLU A 255 34.97 -23.45 -12.64
CA GLU A 255 35.68 -24.35 -13.57
C GLU A 255 35.19 -25.81 -13.54
N LEU A 256 34.65 -26.31 -12.42
CA LEU A 256 34.16 -27.70 -12.32
C LEU A 256 32.97 -28.02 -13.24
N PHE A 257 32.24 -27.02 -13.73
CA PHE A 257 31.18 -27.24 -14.72
C PHE A 257 31.71 -27.35 -16.16
N GLU A 258 32.99 -27.05 -16.42
CA GLU A 258 33.60 -27.30 -17.72
C GLU A 258 33.73 -28.82 -17.97
N GLY A 259 33.27 -29.28 -19.14
CA GLY A 259 33.23 -30.71 -19.47
C GLY A 259 32.09 -31.49 -18.81
N LEU A 260 31.25 -30.85 -18.00
CA LEU A 260 29.96 -31.40 -17.55
C LEU A 260 28.83 -31.01 -18.52
N ALA A 261 27.66 -31.58 -18.28
CA ALA A 261 26.44 -31.24 -19.02
C ALA A 261 26.01 -29.80 -18.67
N PRO A 262 25.56 -28.95 -19.63
CA PRO A 262 25.34 -27.52 -19.40
C PRO A 262 24.36 -27.19 -18.26
N VAL A 263 24.66 -26.16 -17.47
CA VAL A 263 23.75 -25.71 -16.41
C VAL A 263 22.52 -25.00 -17.00
N VAL A 264 21.33 -25.44 -16.59
CA VAL A 264 20.03 -24.91 -17.02
C VAL A 264 19.35 -24.05 -15.97
N GLN A 265 19.67 -24.23 -14.69
CA GLN A 265 19.17 -23.39 -13.60
C GLN A 265 20.20 -23.25 -12.47
N VAL A 266 20.30 -22.06 -11.87
CA VAL A 266 20.97 -21.83 -10.59
C VAL A 266 19.97 -21.37 -9.50
N ALA A 267 20.28 -21.64 -8.24
CA ALA A 267 19.56 -21.11 -7.08
C ALA A 267 20.51 -20.86 -5.90
N ALA A 268 20.23 -19.82 -5.10
CA ALA A 268 21.09 -19.39 -3.99
C ALA A 268 20.28 -19.28 -2.69
N GLY A 269 20.71 -20.02 -1.66
CA GLY A 269 20.16 -19.98 -0.31
C GLY A 269 20.86 -18.93 0.55
N ALA A 270 20.87 -19.14 1.87
CA ALA A 270 21.57 -18.24 2.79
C ALA A 270 23.08 -18.18 2.51
N SER A 271 23.74 -19.35 2.55
CA SER A 271 25.19 -19.52 2.33
C SER A 271 25.51 -20.81 1.56
N TYR A 272 24.65 -21.19 0.60
CA TYR A 272 24.81 -22.39 -0.22
C TYR A 272 24.15 -22.20 -1.60
N THR A 273 24.62 -22.95 -2.59
CA THR A 273 24.25 -22.83 -4.00
C THR A 273 23.79 -24.16 -4.55
N PHE A 274 22.79 -24.14 -5.44
CA PHE A 274 22.46 -25.24 -6.34
C PHE A 274 22.71 -24.86 -7.80
N ALA A 275 23.16 -25.85 -8.58
CA ALA A 275 23.14 -25.84 -10.03
C ALA A 275 22.44 -27.10 -10.54
N VAL A 276 21.51 -26.94 -11.48
CA VAL A 276 20.83 -28.04 -12.17
C VAL A 276 21.33 -28.08 -13.61
N THR A 277 21.84 -29.24 -14.03
CA THR A 277 22.32 -29.50 -15.40
C THR A 277 21.20 -30.01 -16.30
N ASP A 278 21.36 -29.91 -17.62
CA ASP A 278 20.35 -30.32 -18.61
C ASP A 278 20.03 -31.84 -18.60
N ASP A 279 20.95 -32.67 -18.10
CA ASP A 279 20.75 -34.10 -17.80
C ASP A 279 19.88 -34.35 -16.54
N GLY A 280 19.53 -33.30 -15.80
CA GLY A 280 18.72 -33.32 -14.57
C GLY A 280 19.51 -33.64 -13.30
N THR A 281 20.84 -33.69 -13.36
CA THR A 281 21.69 -33.79 -12.16
C THR A 281 21.65 -32.48 -11.36
N VAL A 282 21.52 -32.59 -10.04
CA VAL A 282 21.63 -31.45 -9.11
C VAL A 282 22.98 -31.48 -8.43
N TYR A 283 23.72 -30.37 -8.53
CA TYR A 283 24.94 -30.11 -7.79
C TYR A 283 24.67 -29.10 -6.67
N SER A 284 25.30 -29.31 -5.51
CA SER A 284 25.24 -28.43 -4.34
C SER A 284 26.62 -28.11 -3.82
N PHE A 285 26.80 -26.90 -3.30
CA PHE A 285 28.05 -26.42 -2.68
C PHE A 285 27.79 -25.26 -1.71
N GLY A 286 28.74 -24.98 -0.84
CA GLY A 286 28.61 -24.04 0.28
C GLY A 286 28.31 -24.72 1.61
N SER A 287 27.62 -24.01 2.50
CA SER A 287 27.37 -24.46 3.86
C SER A 287 26.37 -25.62 3.95
N CYS A 288 26.73 -26.63 4.73
CA CYS A 288 25.89 -27.76 5.11
C CYS A 288 24.87 -27.46 6.22
N THR A 289 24.86 -26.23 6.75
CA THR A 289 23.95 -25.80 7.81
C THR A 289 22.50 -26.22 7.50
N ASN A 290 21.81 -26.74 8.52
CA ASN A 290 20.45 -27.30 8.40
C ASN A 290 20.31 -28.47 7.39
N PHE A 291 21.39 -29.13 6.98
CA PHE A 291 21.42 -30.16 5.92
C PHE A 291 21.00 -29.68 4.52
N CYS A 292 21.04 -28.37 4.24
CA CYS A 292 20.54 -27.81 2.98
C CYS A 292 21.22 -28.36 1.70
N LEU A 293 22.44 -28.89 1.78
CA LEU A 293 23.10 -29.54 0.63
C LEU A 293 22.48 -30.89 0.22
N GLY A 294 21.74 -31.55 1.12
CA GLY A 294 20.99 -32.79 0.80
C GLY A 294 21.84 -34.04 0.59
N HIS A 295 23.12 -34.03 1.00
CA HIS A 295 24.03 -35.16 0.87
C HIS A 295 23.84 -36.28 1.91
N GLY A 296 23.03 -36.05 2.96
CA GLY A 296 22.87 -36.96 4.10
C GLY A 296 23.84 -36.71 5.24
N ASP A 297 24.73 -35.72 5.11
CA ASP A 297 25.81 -35.40 6.05
C ASP A 297 25.89 -33.88 6.33
N GLN A 298 26.73 -33.47 7.30
CA GLN A 298 26.98 -32.06 7.66
C GLN A 298 28.44 -31.67 7.38
N HIS A 299 28.88 -31.78 6.13
CA HIS A 299 30.17 -31.23 5.68
C HIS A 299 29.94 -30.15 4.63
N ASP A 300 30.57 -28.99 4.83
CA ASP A 300 30.59 -27.91 3.86
C ASP A 300 31.29 -28.36 2.57
N GLU A 301 30.69 -28.07 1.42
CA GLU A 301 31.17 -28.51 0.12
C GLU A 301 31.80 -27.33 -0.63
N LEU A 302 33.14 -27.26 -0.62
CA LEU A 302 33.86 -26.16 -1.27
C LEU A 302 33.82 -26.20 -2.80
N ARG A 303 33.40 -27.33 -3.39
CA ARG A 303 33.24 -27.55 -4.83
C ARG A 303 31.87 -28.17 -5.12
N PRO A 304 31.26 -27.94 -6.30
CA PRO A 304 29.98 -28.56 -6.66
C PRO A 304 29.99 -30.09 -6.53
N ARG A 305 29.22 -30.65 -5.59
CA ARG A 305 29.04 -32.10 -5.39
C ARG A 305 27.64 -32.51 -5.84
N ALA A 306 27.56 -33.57 -6.66
CA ALA A 306 26.27 -34.07 -7.14
C ALA A 306 25.47 -34.76 -6.02
N ILE A 307 24.19 -34.41 -5.89
CA ILE A 307 23.25 -34.98 -4.91
C ILE A 307 22.90 -36.42 -5.33
N GLN A 308 23.61 -37.39 -4.76
CA GLN A 308 23.55 -38.80 -5.17
C GLN A 308 22.19 -39.47 -4.96
N SER A 309 21.34 -38.97 -4.06
CA SER A 309 20.01 -39.55 -3.81
C SER A 309 19.09 -39.42 -5.03
N PHE A 310 19.13 -38.31 -5.76
CA PHE A 310 18.41 -38.16 -7.03
C PHE A 310 18.98 -39.09 -8.11
N LYS A 311 20.31 -39.06 -8.30
CA LYS A 311 21.00 -39.85 -9.32
C LYS A 311 20.79 -41.37 -9.16
N ARG A 312 20.92 -41.89 -7.95
CA ARG A 312 20.69 -43.32 -7.63
C ARG A 312 19.22 -43.75 -7.84
N ARG A 313 18.28 -42.82 -7.75
CA ARG A 313 16.84 -43.06 -7.97
C ARG A 313 16.39 -42.72 -9.40
N ASN A 314 17.31 -42.32 -10.28
CA ASN A 314 17.04 -41.86 -11.64
C ASN A 314 16.00 -40.73 -11.72
N ILE A 315 16.03 -39.81 -10.74
CA ILE A 315 15.14 -38.64 -10.70
C ILE A 315 15.79 -37.50 -11.48
N HIS A 316 15.17 -37.11 -12.59
CA HIS A 316 15.60 -35.99 -13.42
C HIS A 316 14.99 -34.69 -12.88
N VAL A 317 15.78 -33.89 -12.16
CA VAL A 317 15.31 -32.64 -11.55
C VAL A 317 15.29 -31.52 -12.59
N VAL A 318 14.18 -30.77 -12.66
CA VAL A 318 14.02 -29.66 -13.61
C VAL A 318 14.03 -28.29 -12.93
N ARG A 319 13.63 -28.19 -11.66
CA ARG A 319 13.75 -26.95 -10.88
C ARG A 319 14.18 -27.21 -9.43
N VAL A 320 14.90 -26.27 -8.85
CA VAL A 320 15.21 -26.19 -7.42
C VAL A 320 14.93 -24.79 -6.87
N SER A 321 14.59 -24.71 -5.59
CA SER A 321 14.45 -23.47 -4.82
C SER A 321 15.19 -23.59 -3.49
N ALA A 322 15.98 -22.57 -3.17
CA ALA A 322 16.85 -22.53 -2.00
C ALA A 322 16.30 -21.55 -0.96
N GLY A 323 15.80 -22.09 0.15
CA GLY A 323 15.36 -21.32 1.32
C GLY A 323 16.53 -21.03 2.27
N ASP A 324 16.21 -20.41 3.41
CA ASP A 324 17.23 -20.02 4.39
C ASP A 324 17.61 -21.23 5.27
N GLU A 325 16.63 -22.09 5.60
CA GLU A 325 16.80 -23.27 6.47
C GLU A 325 16.45 -24.60 5.78
N HIS A 326 15.99 -24.56 4.52
CA HIS A 326 15.55 -25.75 3.77
C HIS A 326 15.62 -25.56 2.25
N ALA A 327 15.47 -26.65 1.51
CA ALA A 327 15.50 -26.69 0.05
C ALA A 327 14.35 -27.53 -0.53
N VAL A 328 13.98 -27.22 -1.77
CA VAL A 328 12.88 -27.87 -2.50
C VAL A 328 13.30 -28.13 -3.94
N ALA A 329 12.99 -29.32 -4.46
CA ALA A 329 13.17 -29.67 -5.86
C ALA A 329 11.85 -30.09 -6.52
N LEU A 330 11.78 -29.89 -7.82
CA LEU A 330 10.71 -30.31 -8.72
C LEU A 330 11.34 -31.15 -9.83
N ASP A 331 10.81 -32.36 -10.04
CA ASP A 331 11.27 -33.24 -11.11
C ASP A 331 10.48 -33.10 -12.42
N ALA A 332 10.99 -33.73 -13.48
CA ALA A 332 10.39 -33.78 -14.80
C ALA A 332 8.96 -34.37 -14.85
N LEU A 333 8.52 -35.05 -13.80
CA LEU A 333 7.18 -35.66 -13.69
C LEU A 333 6.23 -34.77 -12.86
N GLY A 334 6.71 -33.64 -12.34
CA GLY A 334 5.94 -32.74 -11.48
C GLY A 334 5.83 -33.23 -10.04
N TYR A 335 6.71 -34.13 -9.58
CA TYR A 335 6.83 -34.49 -8.16
C TYR A 335 7.70 -33.49 -7.40
N VAL A 336 7.35 -33.25 -6.13
CA VAL A 336 8.04 -32.30 -5.25
C VAL A 336 8.81 -33.04 -4.17
N TYR A 337 10.07 -32.66 -4.00
CA TYR A 337 10.98 -33.19 -2.99
C TYR A 337 11.45 -32.07 -2.06
N THR A 338 11.59 -32.37 -0.78
CA THR A 338 11.96 -31.43 0.28
C THR A 338 13.07 -32.00 1.14
N TRP A 339 13.99 -31.14 1.57
CA TRP A 339 15.01 -31.48 2.55
C TRP A 339 15.54 -30.25 3.29
N GLY A 340 16.32 -30.51 4.33
CA GLY A 340 16.84 -29.50 5.26
C GLY A 340 16.10 -29.53 6.59
N ARG A 341 15.84 -28.36 7.19
CA ARG A 341 15.18 -28.26 8.49
C ARG A 341 13.66 -28.46 8.43
N GLY A 342 13.12 -29.31 9.31
CA GLY A 342 11.70 -29.62 9.43
C GLY A 342 10.86 -28.62 10.21
N TYR A 343 11.51 -27.76 11.01
CA TYR A 343 10.85 -26.85 11.96
C TYR A 343 9.72 -25.99 11.35
N CYS A 344 8.63 -25.79 12.09
CA CYS A 344 7.36 -25.22 11.63
C CYS A 344 6.69 -26.00 10.47
N GLY A 345 7.10 -27.23 10.17
CA GLY A 345 6.56 -28.03 9.08
C GLY A 345 6.97 -27.54 7.68
N ALA A 346 8.09 -26.81 7.55
CA ALA A 346 8.55 -26.21 6.30
C ALA A 346 8.75 -27.23 5.16
N LEU A 347 8.94 -28.52 5.49
CA LEU A 347 9.13 -29.63 4.55
C LEU A 347 7.81 -30.35 4.16
N GLY A 348 6.70 -30.13 4.88
CA GLY A 348 5.39 -30.62 4.46
C GLY A 348 5.09 -32.11 4.66
N HIS A 349 5.96 -32.88 5.33
CA HIS A 349 5.75 -34.32 5.55
C HIS A 349 4.66 -34.63 6.61
N GLY A 350 4.16 -33.63 7.33
CA GLY A 350 3.24 -33.78 8.46
C GLY A 350 3.92 -33.83 9.82
N ASP A 351 5.24 -33.68 9.86
CA ASP A 351 6.06 -33.63 11.07
C ASP A 351 7.07 -32.46 10.97
N GLU A 352 7.81 -32.22 12.06
CA GLU A 352 8.89 -31.22 12.13
C GLU A 352 10.28 -31.86 12.01
N ASN A 353 10.37 -33.08 11.48
CA ASN A 353 11.62 -33.81 11.41
C ASN A 353 12.51 -33.26 10.30
N ASP A 354 13.76 -32.94 10.64
CA ASP A 354 14.78 -32.59 9.65
C ASP A 354 15.00 -33.76 8.68
N LYS A 355 15.20 -33.44 7.40
CA LYS A 355 15.45 -34.43 6.34
C LYS A 355 16.83 -34.16 5.77
N THR A 356 17.77 -35.07 6.04
CA THR A 356 19.18 -34.89 5.66
C THR A 356 19.46 -35.08 4.16
N SER A 357 18.49 -35.64 3.43
CA SER A 357 18.53 -35.82 1.98
C SER A 357 17.11 -35.69 1.37
N PRO A 358 16.98 -35.39 0.05
CA PRO A 358 15.70 -35.19 -0.63
C PRO A 358 14.65 -36.30 -0.42
N GLU A 359 13.56 -35.96 0.26
CA GLU A 359 12.40 -36.83 0.47
C GLU A 359 11.19 -36.38 -0.36
N LEU A 360 10.41 -37.32 -0.90
CA LEU A 360 9.22 -37.05 -1.71
C LEU A 360 8.04 -36.63 -0.82
N ILE A 361 7.36 -35.53 -1.16
CA ILE A 361 6.11 -35.14 -0.49
C ILE A 361 4.96 -36.04 -0.97
N SER A 362 4.72 -37.14 -0.26
CA SER A 362 3.72 -38.16 -0.61
C SER A 362 2.30 -37.61 -0.73
N SER A 363 1.92 -36.58 0.04
CA SER A 363 0.60 -35.95 -0.03
C SER A 363 0.36 -35.10 -1.28
N LEU A 364 1.41 -34.75 -2.03
CA LEU A 364 1.29 -34.04 -3.32
C LEU A 364 1.44 -34.99 -4.52
N LYS A 365 1.55 -36.31 -4.32
CA LYS A 365 1.79 -37.28 -5.40
C LYS A 365 0.72 -37.23 -6.52
N SER A 366 -0.52 -36.87 -6.20
CA SER A 366 -1.62 -36.73 -7.17
C SER A 366 -1.63 -35.38 -7.92
N GLN A 367 -0.80 -34.43 -7.53
CA GLN A 367 -0.72 -33.10 -8.14
C GLN A 367 0.41 -33.07 -9.17
N VAL A 368 0.27 -32.24 -10.20
CA VAL A 368 1.33 -31.98 -11.19
C VAL A 368 1.88 -30.58 -10.91
N ALA A 369 2.98 -30.50 -10.18
CA ALA A 369 3.59 -29.22 -9.80
C ALA A 369 4.38 -28.60 -10.97
N VAL A 370 4.34 -27.27 -11.11
CA VAL A 370 5.04 -26.51 -12.17
C VAL A 370 6.00 -25.45 -11.63
N GLN A 371 5.82 -25.00 -10.38
CA GLN A 371 6.75 -24.12 -9.68
C GLN A 371 6.87 -24.53 -8.21
N VAL A 372 8.06 -24.42 -7.65
CA VAL A 372 8.33 -24.56 -6.22
C VAL A 372 9.07 -23.33 -5.70
N CYS A 373 8.74 -22.85 -4.51
CA CYS A 373 9.41 -21.70 -3.88
C CYS A 373 9.63 -21.94 -2.39
N ALA A 374 10.85 -21.70 -1.93
CA ALA A 374 11.27 -21.81 -0.53
C ALA A 374 11.92 -20.51 -0.04
N ARG A 375 11.48 -19.98 1.11
CA ARG A 375 12.20 -18.90 1.81
C ARG A 375 11.89 -18.91 3.30
N LYS A 376 12.89 -18.59 4.12
CA LYS A 376 12.84 -18.67 5.59
C LYS A 376 12.40 -20.04 6.11
N ARG A 377 11.08 -20.22 6.33
CA ARG A 377 10.42 -21.47 6.77
C ARG A 377 9.08 -21.69 6.08
N LYS A 378 8.97 -21.24 4.82
CA LYS A 378 7.75 -21.29 4.02
C LYS A 378 8.04 -22.02 2.72
N THR A 379 7.11 -22.86 2.31
CA THR A 379 7.16 -23.55 1.03
C THR A 379 5.84 -23.37 0.29
N PHE A 380 5.95 -23.02 -0.99
CA PHE A 380 4.84 -22.95 -1.93
C PHE A 380 5.08 -23.90 -3.09
N VAL A 381 4.00 -24.52 -3.55
CA VAL A 381 3.95 -25.38 -4.74
C VAL A 381 2.78 -24.92 -5.61
N LEU A 382 3.07 -24.51 -6.84
CA LEU A 382 2.07 -24.19 -7.85
C LEU A 382 1.83 -25.41 -8.75
N THR A 383 0.58 -25.69 -9.12
CA THR A 383 0.22 -26.76 -10.06
C THR A 383 -0.07 -26.27 -11.48
N ASP A 384 -0.08 -27.18 -12.46
CA ASP A 384 -0.44 -26.89 -13.86
C ASP A 384 -1.91 -26.42 -14.05
N GLU A 385 -2.77 -26.69 -13.07
CA GLU A 385 -4.14 -26.17 -12.96
C GLU A 385 -4.21 -24.78 -12.30
N GLY A 386 -3.07 -24.21 -11.88
CA GLY A 386 -2.97 -22.86 -11.29
C GLY A 386 -3.33 -22.82 -9.79
N SER A 387 -3.50 -23.98 -9.14
CA SER A 387 -3.74 -24.06 -7.70
C SER A 387 -2.43 -23.94 -6.92
N VAL A 388 -2.45 -23.18 -5.83
CA VAL A 388 -1.31 -22.98 -4.94
C VAL A 388 -1.48 -23.81 -3.67
N PHE A 389 -0.49 -24.64 -3.35
CA PHE A 389 -0.33 -25.27 -2.04
C PHE A 389 0.72 -24.51 -1.22
N ALA A 390 0.47 -24.33 0.08
CA ALA A 390 1.33 -23.63 1.01
C ALA A 390 1.49 -24.42 2.31
N PHE A 391 2.70 -24.41 2.88
CA PHE A 391 3.03 -25.06 4.15
C PHE A 391 4.26 -24.42 4.81
N GLY A 392 4.48 -24.74 6.09
CA GLY A 392 5.49 -24.11 6.94
C GLY A 392 4.93 -23.10 7.93
N TRP A 393 5.71 -22.06 8.22
CA TRP A 393 5.41 -21.06 9.26
C TRP A 393 4.40 -19.98 8.84
N MET A 394 3.33 -19.79 9.64
CA MET A 394 2.27 -18.79 9.44
C MET A 394 2.64 -17.37 9.91
N GLY A 395 3.93 -17.12 10.15
CA GLY A 395 4.48 -15.82 10.55
C GLY A 395 4.04 -14.69 9.63
N PHE A 396 3.67 -13.57 10.24
CA PHE A 396 3.12 -12.35 9.61
C PHE A 396 1.92 -12.54 8.64
N GLY A 397 1.30 -13.73 8.59
CA GLY A 397 0.24 -14.04 7.61
C GLY A 397 0.79 -14.47 6.25
N SER A 398 2.09 -14.70 6.14
CA SER A 398 2.78 -14.83 4.85
C SER A 398 2.67 -16.19 4.16
N LEU A 399 1.79 -17.07 4.65
CA LEU A 399 1.24 -18.22 3.92
C LEU A 399 -0.14 -17.96 3.29
N GLY A 400 -0.81 -16.85 3.61
CA GLY A 400 -2.09 -16.44 3.03
C GLY A 400 -3.33 -17.06 3.67
N PHE A 401 -3.16 -17.80 4.77
CA PHE A 401 -4.24 -18.45 5.48
C PHE A 401 -4.81 -17.56 6.61
N PRO A 402 -6.14 -17.33 6.68
CA PRO A 402 -6.75 -16.41 7.65
C PRO A 402 -6.88 -16.99 9.06
N ASP A 403 -6.86 -18.31 9.21
CA ASP A 403 -7.17 -19.09 10.42
C ASP A 403 -5.97 -19.27 11.38
N ARG A 404 -5.27 -18.17 11.65
CA ARG A 404 -4.12 -18.15 12.59
C ARG A 404 -4.43 -18.58 14.03
N GLY A 405 -5.70 -18.73 14.41
CA GLY A 405 -6.13 -18.99 15.78
C GLY A 405 -5.95 -20.43 16.29
N SER A 406 -5.71 -21.41 15.40
CA SER A 406 -5.61 -22.83 15.78
C SER A 406 -4.18 -23.39 15.70
N SER A 407 -3.29 -22.79 14.90
CA SER A 407 -1.87 -23.14 14.81
C SER A 407 -1.08 -22.03 14.12
N ASP A 408 0.17 -21.80 14.55
CA ASP A 408 1.12 -20.90 13.88
C ASP A 408 1.90 -21.58 12.75
N LYS A 409 1.55 -22.83 12.40
CA LYS A 409 2.24 -23.64 11.40
C LYS A 409 1.30 -24.55 10.61
N VAL A 410 1.68 -24.84 9.38
CA VAL A 410 0.95 -25.71 8.44
C VAL A 410 1.86 -26.89 8.10
N MET A 411 1.59 -28.02 8.74
CA MET A 411 2.47 -29.20 8.75
C MET A 411 2.45 -30.05 7.47
N ARG A 412 1.37 -29.96 6.70
CA ARG A 412 1.15 -30.67 5.44
C ARG A 412 0.71 -29.67 4.37
N PRO A 413 1.08 -29.85 3.09
CA PRO A 413 0.64 -29.00 2.00
C PRO A 413 -0.88 -28.81 2.00
N ARG A 414 -1.30 -27.56 2.17
CA ARG A 414 -2.69 -27.14 2.21
C ARG A 414 -2.94 -26.22 1.03
N VAL A 415 -4.07 -26.40 0.33
CA VAL A 415 -4.40 -25.55 -0.82
C VAL A 415 -4.87 -24.16 -0.36
N LEU A 416 -4.43 -23.12 -1.05
CA LEU A 416 -4.70 -21.72 -0.72
C LEU A 416 -6.02 -21.26 -1.35
N ASP A 417 -7.13 -21.66 -0.73
CA ASP A 417 -8.49 -21.51 -1.26
C ASP A 417 -8.89 -20.08 -1.65
N SER A 418 -8.31 -19.07 -1.01
CA SER A 418 -8.51 -17.66 -1.36
C SER A 418 -8.03 -17.26 -2.76
N LEU A 419 -7.20 -18.10 -3.41
CA LEU A 419 -6.79 -17.92 -4.81
C LEU A 419 -7.49 -18.89 -5.77
N ARG A 420 -8.41 -19.75 -5.30
CA ARG A 420 -9.01 -20.83 -6.10
C ARG A 420 -9.79 -20.32 -7.34
N ASP A 421 -10.38 -19.13 -7.25
CA ASP A 421 -11.10 -18.48 -8.37
C ASP A 421 -10.16 -17.85 -9.42
N HIS A 422 -8.84 -17.89 -9.18
CA HIS A 422 -7.81 -17.34 -10.04
C HIS A 422 -6.85 -18.44 -10.51
N TYR A 423 -6.47 -18.39 -11.79
CA TYR A 423 -5.36 -19.20 -12.26
C TYR A 423 -4.04 -18.46 -11.94
N VAL A 424 -3.29 -18.96 -10.95
CA VAL A 424 -1.97 -18.42 -10.62
C VAL A 424 -0.95 -18.91 -11.65
N SER A 425 -0.13 -17.99 -12.18
CA SER A 425 0.95 -18.29 -13.12
C SER A 425 2.33 -18.26 -12.46
N GLN A 426 2.51 -17.46 -11.41
CA GLN A 426 3.77 -17.36 -10.67
C GLN A 426 3.50 -17.05 -9.19
N ILE A 427 4.33 -17.59 -8.30
CA ILE A 427 4.41 -17.19 -6.89
C ILE A 427 5.87 -16.89 -6.51
N SER A 428 6.08 -16.02 -5.54
CA SER A 428 7.39 -15.64 -5.01
C SER A 428 7.25 -15.31 -3.52
N THR A 429 8.11 -15.88 -2.67
CA THR A 429 8.06 -15.70 -1.21
C THR A 429 9.34 -15.05 -0.68
N GLY A 430 9.18 -13.93 0.03
CA GLY A 430 10.25 -13.25 0.75
C GLY A 430 10.35 -13.78 2.19
N LEU A 431 11.13 -13.09 3.02
CA LEU A 431 11.28 -13.50 4.44
C LEU A 431 9.99 -13.33 5.24
N TYR A 432 9.23 -12.27 4.96
CA TYR A 432 8.07 -11.85 5.77
C TYR A 432 6.78 -11.70 4.96
N HIS A 433 6.87 -11.71 3.62
CA HIS A 433 5.76 -11.56 2.69
C HIS A 433 5.84 -12.56 1.54
N THR A 434 4.80 -12.61 0.72
CA THR A 434 4.66 -13.46 -0.46
C THR A 434 3.79 -12.72 -1.48
N VAL A 435 4.13 -12.85 -2.77
CA VAL A 435 3.40 -12.25 -3.89
C VAL A 435 3.09 -13.31 -4.94
N ALA A 436 1.88 -13.29 -5.49
CA ALA A 436 1.43 -14.18 -6.55
C ALA A 436 0.90 -13.38 -7.75
N VAL A 437 1.18 -13.86 -8.96
CA VAL A 437 0.74 -13.25 -10.23
C VAL A 437 -0.15 -14.23 -10.97
N THR A 438 -1.31 -13.77 -11.43
CA THR A 438 -2.29 -14.57 -12.17
C THR A 438 -2.07 -14.52 -13.69
N ASN A 439 -2.68 -15.44 -14.44
CA ASN A 439 -2.70 -15.36 -15.91
C ASN A 439 -3.43 -14.12 -16.47
N ARG A 440 -4.23 -13.44 -15.64
CA ARG A 440 -4.85 -12.15 -15.97
C ARG A 440 -3.93 -10.95 -15.72
N GLY A 441 -2.79 -11.18 -15.07
CA GLY A 441 -1.86 -10.15 -14.63
C GLY A 441 -2.33 -9.36 -13.40
N ILE A 442 -3.31 -9.89 -12.66
CA ILE A 442 -3.64 -9.44 -11.30
C ILE A 442 -2.54 -9.93 -10.36
N VAL A 443 -2.04 -9.03 -9.52
CA VAL A 443 -0.99 -9.30 -8.51
C VAL A 443 -1.64 -9.35 -7.12
N PHE A 444 -1.36 -10.40 -6.35
CA PHE A 444 -1.82 -10.57 -4.98
C PHE A 444 -0.64 -10.56 -4.01
N GLY A 445 -0.73 -9.75 -2.95
CA GLY A 445 0.24 -9.69 -1.86
C GLY A 445 -0.33 -10.20 -0.53
N PHE A 446 0.51 -10.88 0.25
CA PHE A 446 0.18 -11.30 1.61
C PHE A 446 1.42 -11.48 2.50
N GLY A 447 1.20 -11.44 3.81
CA GLY A 447 2.25 -11.34 4.82
C GLY A 447 2.44 -9.93 5.37
N ASP A 448 3.63 -9.68 5.91
CA ASP A 448 4.07 -8.39 6.46
C ASP A 448 4.11 -7.30 5.38
N ASN A 449 3.78 -6.08 5.79
CA ASN A 449 3.91 -4.86 4.99
C ASN A 449 4.31 -3.63 5.83
N GLU A 450 4.83 -3.79 7.05
CA GLU A 450 5.27 -2.66 7.90
C GLU A 450 6.38 -1.80 7.26
N ARG A 451 7.05 -2.32 6.22
CA ARG A 451 8.08 -1.63 5.43
C ARG A 451 7.66 -1.39 3.98
N ALA A 452 6.36 -1.43 3.69
CA ALA A 452 5.75 -1.26 2.36
C ALA A 452 6.18 -2.27 1.28
N GLN A 453 6.66 -3.46 1.66
CA GLN A 453 7.11 -4.51 0.74
C GLN A 453 6.03 -5.13 -0.16
N LEU A 454 4.74 -4.85 0.07
CA LEU A 454 3.61 -5.17 -0.80
C LEU A 454 3.19 -4.00 -1.71
N GLY A 455 3.87 -2.84 -1.64
CA GLY A 455 3.55 -1.66 -2.46
C GLY A 455 2.19 -1.04 -2.15
N GLN A 456 1.76 -1.14 -0.89
CA GLN A 456 0.50 -0.61 -0.37
C GLN A 456 0.82 0.24 0.87
N GLU A 457 0.59 1.55 0.82
CA GLU A 457 0.95 2.47 1.93
C GLU A 457 0.08 2.24 3.19
N TYR A 458 -1.19 1.88 3.01
CA TYR A 458 -2.21 1.92 4.08
C TYR A 458 -2.48 0.57 4.77
N ILE A 459 -1.74 -0.48 4.43
CA ILE A 459 -1.96 -1.83 4.98
C ILE A 459 -0.68 -2.27 5.69
N ARG A 460 -0.71 -2.52 7.01
CA ARG A 460 0.49 -3.02 7.72
C ARG A 460 0.83 -4.49 7.42
N GLY A 461 -0.12 -5.25 6.89
CA GLY A 461 0.07 -6.62 6.43
C GLY A 461 -1.27 -7.26 6.05
N CYS A 462 -1.23 -8.32 5.24
CA CYS A 462 -2.43 -9.04 4.80
C CYS A 462 -2.34 -10.52 5.22
N LEU A 463 -3.27 -11.00 6.04
CA LEU A 463 -3.31 -12.42 6.43
C LEU A 463 -3.77 -13.35 5.29
N LYS A 464 -4.51 -12.80 4.33
CA LYS A 464 -4.98 -13.47 3.12
C LYS A 464 -4.42 -12.75 1.89
N PRO A 465 -4.31 -13.43 0.73
CA PRO A 465 -4.02 -12.78 -0.55
C PRO A 465 -4.96 -11.60 -0.80
N THR A 466 -4.36 -10.43 -0.97
CA THR A 466 -5.04 -9.16 -1.22
C THR A 466 -4.48 -8.55 -2.50
N GLU A 467 -5.35 -8.03 -3.36
CA GLU A 467 -4.94 -7.44 -4.63
C GLU A 467 -4.02 -6.22 -4.40
N ILE A 468 -2.89 -6.19 -5.11
CA ILE A 468 -1.96 -5.06 -5.16
C ILE A 468 -2.35 -4.22 -6.37
N MET A 469 -2.73 -2.97 -6.13
CA MET A 469 -3.07 -2.03 -7.21
C MET A 469 -1.79 -1.51 -7.87
N PHE A 470 -1.55 -1.95 -9.10
CA PHE A 470 -0.44 -1.47 -9.94
C PHE A 470 -0.96 -0.44 -10.94
N GLN A 471 -0.67 0.85 -10.70
CA GLN A 471 -0.94 1.93 -11.65
C GLN A 471 0.32 2.23 -12.46
N LYS A 472 0.19 2.25 -13.80
CA LYS A 472 1.22 2.77 -14.70
C LYS A 472 1.20 4.31 -14.66
N SER A 473 2.34 4.96 -14.73
CA SER A 473 2.38 6.43 -14.82
C SER A 473 1.88 6.90 -16.20
N MET A 474 1.20 8.04 -16.23
CA MET A 474 0.53 8.55 -17.44
C MET A 474 1.52 8.84 -18.59
N GLU A 475 2.80 9.08 -18.27
CA GLU A 475 3.89 9.31 -19.22
C GLU A 475 4.19 8.09 -20.11
N GLU A 476 3.95 6.86 -19.63
CA GLU A 476 4.29 5.64 -20.36
C GLU A 476 3.34 5.35 -21.53
N ILE A 477 2.09 5.84 -21.48
CA ILE A 477 1.12 5.70 -22.57
C ILE A 477 1.63 6.36 -23.86
N VAL A 478 2.41 7.45 -23.72
CA VAL A 478 2.97 8.20 -24.85
C VAL A 478 4.18 7.47 -25.48
N ILE A 479 4.94 6.70 -24.68
CA ILE A 479 6.14 5.99 -25.14
C ILE A 479 5.78 4.64 -25.80
N ALA A 480 4.68 4.01 -25.37
CA ALA A 480 4.26 2.69 -25.85
C ALA A 480 3.53 2.70 -27.22
N ALA A 481 3.27 3.86 -27.82
CA ALA A 481 2.61 3.95 -29.12
C ALA A 481 3.55 3.47 -30.26
N PRO A 482 3.19 2.42 -31.03
CA PRO A 482 4.03 1.96 -32.14
C PRO A 482 4.09 3.03 -33.23
N SER A 483 5.31 3.36 -33.66
CA SER A 483 5.60 4.37 -34.69
C SER A 483 5.28 3.87 -36.12
N GLY A 484 4.02 3.50 -36.34
CA GLY A 484 3.47 3.13 -37.63
C GLY A 484 3.46 4.33 -38.59
N ARG A 485 4.39 4.34 -39.55
CA ARG A 485 4.41 5.31 -40.65
C ARG A 485 3.14 5.18 -41.51
N GLN A 486 2.20 6.10 -41.36
CA GLN A 486 1.27 6.45 -42.44
C GLN A 486 1.58 7.86 -42.95
N ARG A 487 1.99 7.93 -44.23
CA ARG A 487 2.12 9.19 -44.97
C ARG A 487 0.73 9.65 -45.39
N PHE A 488 0.33 10.87 -45.04
CA PHE A 488 -0.44 11.75 -45.92
C PHE A 488 0.00 13.22 -45.67
N PRO A 489 -0.13 14.12 -46.66
CA PRO A 489 0.80 15.25 -46.78
C PRO A 489 0.35 16.55 -46.09
N GLY A 490 1.34 17.23 -45.49
CA GLY A 490 1.57 18.66 -45.71
C GLY A 490 0.63 19.67 -45.04
N THR A 491 1.03 20.19 -43.89
CA THR A 491 1.05 21.65 -43.70
C THR A 491 2.23 22.05 -42.80
N VAL A 492 3.00 23.05 -43.22
CA VAL A 492 4.18 23.53 -42.49
C VAL A 492 3.79 24.71 -41.61
N ILE A 493 3.98 24.61 -40.29
CA ILE A 493 4.13 25.78 -39.42
C ILE A 493 5.33 25.54 -38.48
N LYS A 494 6.29 26.48 -38.50
CA LYS A 494 7.53 26.42 -37.72
C LYS A 494 7.27 26.79 -36.25
N LYS A 495 7.95 26.11 -35.32
CA LYS A 495 8.17 26.64 -33.96
C LYS A 495 8.92 27.97 -34.03
N ARG A 496 8.52 28.93 -33.20
CA ARG A 496 9.40 29.99 -32.67
C ARG A 496 9.09 30.21 -31.20
N CYS A 497 10.11 30.06 -30.36
CA CYS A 497 10.10 30.55 -28.98
C CYS A 497 10.62 31.99 -28.98
N CYS A 498 10.03 32.85 -28.14
CA CYS A 498 10.62 34.03 -27.50
C CYS A 498 9.74 34.33 -26.26
N GLY A 499 10.31 34.88 -25.18
CA GLY A 499 9.59 35.08 -23.91
C GLY A 499 9.67 36.51 -23.36
N TRP A 500 9.14 36.67 -22.14
CA TRP A 500 9.32 37.78 -21.19
C TRP A 500 8.87 39.20 -21.61
N HIS A 501 7.70 39.65 -21.11
CA HIS A 501 7.61 40.65 -20.02
C HIS A 501 6.14 41.03 -19.67
N GLN A 502 5.95 41.48 -18.43
CA GLN A 502 4.76 42.13 -17.84
C GLN A 502 4.94 43.67 -17.87
N PRO A 503 4.02 44.56 -17.37
CA PRO A 503 2.73 44.36 -16.68
C PRO A 503 1.53 45.27 -17.16
N LEU A 504 0.43 45.26 -16.38
CA LEU A 504 -0.66 46.27 -16.23
C LEU A 504 -1.86 46.28 -17.21
N GLY A 505 -3.09 46.28 -16.64
CA GLY A 505 -4.20 47.11 -17.18
C GLY A 505 -5.62 46.53 -17.37
N ASN A 506 -6.39 46.38 -16.28
CA ASN A 506 -7.86 46.54 -16.16
C ASN A 506 -8.90 45.67 -16.92
N HIS A 507 -9.90 45.27 -16.12
CA HIS A 507 -11.21 44.65 -16.40
C HIS A 507 -11.98 45.09 -17.65
N LYS A 508 -12.72 44.14 -18.25
CA LYS A 508 -14.21 44.16 -18.26
C LYS A 508 -14.87 42.81 -18.59
N GLN A 509 -16.09 42.66 -18.08
CA GLN A 509 -17.00 41.51 -18.14
C GLN A 509 -17.25 40.96 -19.57
N TYR A 510 -17.60 39.67 -19.70
CA TYR A 510 -18.72 39.23 -20.55
C TYR A 510 -19.34 37.90 -20.07
N HIS A 511 -20.66 37.80 -20.25
CA HIS A 511 -21.54 36.69 -19.84
C HIS A 511 -21.69 35.67 -21.00
N PRO A 512 -21.75 34.35 -20.76
CA PRO A 512 -21.98 33.38 -21.84
C PRO A 512 -23.47 33.11 -22.09
N GLN A 513 -23.85 32.90 -23.35
CA GLN A 513 -25.16 32.36 -23.75
C GLN A 513 -25.01 31.19 -24.75
N PHE A 514 -25.60 30.06 -24.35
CA PHE A 514 -26.38 29.10 -25.15
C PHE A 514 -25.80 28.16 -26.25
N LEU A 515 -26.28 26.90 -26.10
CA LEU A 515 -26.78 25.95 -27.12
C LEU A 515 -25.79 25.09 -27.96
N HIS A 516 -25.60 23.86 -27.44
CA HIS A 516 -26.15 22.59 -27.98
C HIS A 516 -25.43 21.78 -29.08
N HIS A 517 -25.53 20.45 -28.87
CA HIS A 517 -25.53 19.36 -29.87
C HIS A 517 -24.20 19.05 -30.59
N LEU A 518 -23.80 17.79 -30.84
CA LEU A 518 -24.44 16.47 -30.67
C LEU A 518 -23.43 15.46 -30.08
N TYR A 519 -23.92 14.33 -29.54
CA TYR A 519 -23.59 13.01 -30.11
C TYR A 519 -24.61 11.95 -29.65
N SER A 520 -25.18 11.22 -30.61
CA SER A 520 -26.17 10.17 -30.39
C SER A 520 -25.56 8.79 -30.61
N GLU A 521 -26.16 7.80 -29.94
CA GLU A 521 -25.83 6.38 -29.89
C GLU A 521 -25.63 5.70 -31.25
N ARG A 522 -24.90 4.57 -31.26
CA ARG A 522 -25.50 3.26 -31.57
C ARG A 522 -24.56 2.08 -31.34
N THR A 523 -24.95 1.19 -30.44
CA THR A 523 -24.62 -0.24 -30.52
C THR A 523 -25.74 -0.97 -31.29
N GLY A 524 -25.39 -2.01 -32.05
CA GLY A 524 -26.35 -2.75 -32.86
C GLY A 524 -26.19 -4.26 -32.74
N ILE A 525 -27.29 -4.97 -32.48
CA ILE A 525 -27.37 -6.43 -32.48
C ILE A 525 -28.61 -6.84 -33.30
N PHE A 526 -28.41 -7.59 -34.40
CA PHE A 526 -29.42 -8.48 -34.99
C PHE A 526 -29.32 -9.84 -34.26
N LYS A 527 -30.33 -10.70 -34.09
CA LYS A 527 -31.45 -11.18 -34.94
C LYS A 527 -32.50 -11.83 -33.96
N VAL A 528 -33.70 -12.34 -34.25
CA VAL A 528 -34.43 -12.79 -35.45
C VAL A 528 -35.92 -12.36 -35.33
N MET A 529 -36.73 -12.55 -36.37
CA MET A 529 -38.19 -12.29 -36.37
C MET A 529 -39.04 -13.47 -35.85
N GLY A 530 -40.23 -13.16 -35.33
CA GLY A 530 -41.36 -14.08 -35.16
C GLY A 530 -42.64 -13.28 -34.88
N SER A 531 -43.69 -13.42 -35.71
CA SER A 531 -44.78 -12.45 -35.78
C SER A 531 -46.17 -12.99 -35.37
N SER A 532 -46.97 -12.09 -34.79
CA SER A 532 -48.45 -12.08 -34.72
C SER A 532 -49.24 -13.11 -33.87
N LYS A 533 -49.88 -12.52 -32.84
CA LYS A 533 -51.36 -12.46 -32.60
C LYS A 533 -52.05 -13.47 -31.65
N LYS A 534 -52.81 -12.83 -30.72
CA LYS A 534 -53.97 -13.31 -29.93
C LYS A 534 -53.63 -14.26 -28.75
N ALA A 535 -54.27 -14.17 -27.57
CA ALA A 535 -55.35 -13.30 -27.10
C ALA A 535 -55.25 -12.95 -25.58
N LYS A 536 -56.11 -12.01 -25.15
CA LYS A 536 -56.19 -11.43 -23.79
C LYS A 536 -56.53 -12.46 -22.69
N VAL A 537 -55.92 -12.28 -21.51
CA VAL A 537 -56.67 -12.24 -20.24
C VAL A 537 -56.31 -10.93 -19.54
N LYS A 538 -57.32 -10.12 -19.19
CA LYS A 538 -57.14 -8.93 -18.35
C LYS A 538 -57.37 -9.32 -16.89
N SER A 539 -56.40 -9.05 -16.02
CA SER A 539 -56.66 -8.80 -14.60
C SER A 539 -56.24 -7.35 -14.31
N ARG A 540 -57.18 -6.56 -13.79
CA ARG A 540 -56.94 -5.16 -13.40
C ARG A 540 -57.27 -5.03 -11.92
N ARG A 541 -56.26 -5.07 -11.06
CA ARG A 541 -56.32 -4.48 -9.72
C ARG A 541 -55.23 -3.43 -9.62
N ALA A 542 -55.63 -2.19 -9.38
CA ALA A 542 -54.70 -1.11 -9.10
C ALA A 542 -53.97 -1.43 -7.79
N ALA A 543 -52.64 -1.48 -7.83
CA ALA A 543 -51.86 -1.42 -6.61
C ALA A 543 -52.09 -0.05 -5.97
N LYS A 544 -52.50 -0.01 -4.70
CA LYS A 544 -52.47 1.22 -3.91
C LYS A 544 -51.02 1.70 -3.89
N SER A 545 -50.78 2.99 -4.11
CA SER A 545 -49.47 3.58 -3.91
C SER A 545 -49.05 3.39 -2.45
N ASP A 546 -47.85 2.84 -2.26
CA ASP A 546 -47.34 2.53 -0.94
C ASP A 546 -46.97 3.84 -0.22
N ARG A 547 -47.61 4.14 0.93
CA ARG A 547 -47.43 5.42 1.64
C ARG A 547 -45.97 5.66 2.09
N LEU A 548 -45.20 4.58 2.20
CA LEU A 548 -43.75 4.59 2.49
C LEU A 548 -42.89 5.02 1.29
N SER A 549 -43.33 4.75 0.06
CA SER A 549 -42.57 5.11 -1.15
C SER A 549 -42.69 6.61 -1.48
N SER A 550 -43.78 7.27 -1.05
CA SER A 550 -44.04 8.70 -1.20
C SER A 550 -43.41 9.61 -0.14
N LEU A 551 -42.61 9.08 0.80
CA LEU A 551 -41.93 9.91 1.81
C LEU A 551 -40.87 10.86 1.17
N PRO A 552 -40.67 12.07 1.71
CA PRO A 552 -39.55 12.96 1.37
C PRO A 552 -38.19 12.26 1.52
N LEU A 553 -37.16 12.77 0.82
CA LEU A 553 -35.85 12.11 0.73
C LEU A 553 -35.07 12.22 2.04
N GLU A 554 -35.33 13.29 2.78
CA GLU A 554 -34.79 13.65 4.09
C GLU A 554 -35.32 12.70 5.16
N ILE A 555 -36.64 12.45 5.16
CA ILE A 555 -37.29 11.48 6.07
C ILE A 555 -36.84 10.05 5.74
N LYS A 556 -36.61 9.72 4.45
CA LYS A 556 -36.00 8.45 4.07
C LYS A 556 -34.57 8.34 4.60
N ALA A 557 -33.74 9.38 4.49
CA ALA A 557 -32.38 9.38 5.02
C ALA A 557 -32.34 9.17 6.55
N ASP A 558 -33.20 9.87 7.30
CA ASP A 558 -33.29 9.74 8.77
C ASP A 558 -33.82 8.38 9.24
N ILE A 559 -34.73 7.75 8.49
CA ILE A 559 -35.15 6.36 8.76
C ILE A 559 -33.98 5.40 8.49
N LEU A 560 -33.25 5.59 7.40
CA LEU A 560 -32.18 4.69 6.97
C LEU A 560 -30.94 4.77 7.87
N SER A 561 -30.58 5.94 8.39
CA SER A 561 -29.49 6.12 9.36
C SER A 561 -29.74 5.43 10.72
N ARG A 562 -31.01 5.15 11.04
CA ARG A 562 -31.45 4.51 12.30
C ARG A 562 -31.67 3.00 12.20
N LEU A 563 -31.59 2.41 11.01
CA LEU A 563 -31.79 0.97 10.78
C LEU A 563 -30.47 0.19 10.76
N ASN A 564 -30.44 -1.00 11.38
CA ASN A 564 -29.29 -1.91 11.26
C ASN A 564 -29.21 -2.52 9.84
N VAL A 565 -28.03 -3.03 9.44
CA VAL A 565 -27.80 -3.61 8.09
C VAL A 565 -28.85 -4.63 7.68
N GLN A 566 -29.30 -5.49 8.59
CA GLN A 566 -30.24 -6.56 8.25
C GLN A 566 -31.63 -6.00 7.97
N ASP A 567 -32.05 -4.98 8.71
CA ASP A 567 -33.34 -4.32 8.53
C ASP A 567 -33.34 -3.29 7.40
N ALA A 568 -32.23 -2.57 7.19
CA ALA A 568 -31.97 -1.77 5.99
C ALA A 568 -31.97 -2.62 4.71
N VAL A 569 -31.38 -3.82 4.73
CA VAL A 569 -31.47 -4.74 3.60
C VAL A 569 -32.88 -5.32 3.46
N ARG A 570 -33.64 -5.49 4.55
CA ARG A 570 -35.07 -5.85 4.50
C ARG A 570 -35.97 -4.72 3.98
N THR A 571 -35.60 -3.43 4.02
CA THR A 571 -36.41 -2.38 3.36
C THR A 571 -36.44 -2.55 1.84
N ASN A 572 -35.48 -3.27 1.24
CA ASN A 572 -35.54 -3.68 -0.18
C ASN A 572 -36.73 -4.61 -0.49
N ILE A 573 -37.30 -5.27 0.52
CA ILE A 573 -38.50 -6.11 0.41
C ILE A 573 -39.77 -5.23 0.40
N LEU A 574 -39.71 -4.04 0.99
CA LEU A 574 -40.85 -3.12 1.10
C LEU A 574 -41.12 -2.38 -0.22
N SER A 575 -40.09 -1.93 -0.94
CA SER A 575 -40.29 -1.27 -2.25
C SER A 575 -39.02 -1.19 -3.10
N SER A 576 -39.17 -1.33 -4.42
CA SER A 576 -38.09 -1.05 -5.38
C SER A 576 -37.62 0.40 -5.35
N ALA A 577 -38.46 1.35 -4.91
CA ALA A 577 -38.10 2.76 -4.78
C ALA A 577 -37.10 3.06 -3.64
N TRP A 578 -37.00 2.17 -2.64
CA TRP A 578 -36.03 2.27 -1.55
C TRP A 578 -34.68 1.61 -1.89
N ARG A 579 -34.65 0.78 -2.95
CA ARG A 579 -33.52 -0.10 -3.33
C ARG A 579 -32.30 0.64 -3.86
N SER A 580 -32.44 1.91 -4.20
CA SER A 580 -31.36 2.79 -4.68
C SER A 580 -31.13 4.03 -3.82
N THR A 581 -31.98 4.32 -2.83
CA THR A 581 -31.93 5.60 -2.10
C THR A 581 -30.59 5.79 -1.39
N TRP A 582 -30.07 4.77 -0.71
CA TRP A 582 -28.73 4.77 -0.09
C TRP A 582 -27.59 5.16 -1.06
N THR A 583 -27.76 4.90 -2.35
CA THR A 583 -26.73 5.20 -3.36
C THR A 583 -26.79 6.65 -3.84
N THR A 584 -27.80 7.44 -3.46
CA THR A 584 -28.01 8.81 -3.97
C THR A 584 -28.30 9.84 -2.87
N ILE A 585 -28.05 9.52 -1.60
CA ILE A 585 -28.25 10.44 -0.47
C ILE A 585 -27.06 11.43 -0.38
N PRO A 586 -27.27 12.76 -0.43
CA PRO A 586 -26.19 13.74 -0.39
C PRO A 586 -25.51 13.85 0.99
N GLU A 587 -26.22 13.57 2.09
CA GLU A 587 -25.70 13.64 3.47
C GLU A 587 -25.80 12.29 4.18
N MET A 588 -24.66 11.70 4.56
CA MET A 588 -24.61 10.35 5.11
C MET A 588 -24.15 10.29 6.57
N LEU A 589 -25.05 9.91 7.49
CA LEU A 589 -24.75 9.69 8.91
C LEU A 589 -24.61 8.19 9.24
N LEU A 590 -23.44 7.78 9.74
CA LEU A 590 -23.09 6.39 10.06
C LEU A 590 -22.64 6.26 11.53
N CYS A 591 -23.42 5.61 12.41
CA CYS A 591 -23.07 5.39 13.82
C CYS A 591 -22.98 3.92 14.25
N ASP A 592 -21.88 3.55 14.90
CA ASP A 592 -21.67 2.25 15.57
C ASP A 592 -22.51 2.08 16.86
N CYS A 593 -23.04 3.18 17.40
CA CYS A 593 -23.86 3.23 18.62
C CYS A 593 -25.16 2.41 18.55
N THR A 594 -25.55 1.92 17.37
CA THR A 594 -26.73 1.06 17.14
C THR A 594 -26.47 -0.44 17.35
N TYR A 595 -25.22 -0.85 17.62
CA TYR A 595 -24.81 -2.26 17.70
C TYR A 595 -24.68 -2.84 19.13
N THR A 596 -25.21 -2.16 20.15
CA THR A 596 -25.13 -2.55 21.57
C THR A 596 -26.28 -3.46 22.01
N SER A 597 -26.28 -4.72 21.54
CA SER A 597 -27.03 -5.78 22.24
C SER A 597 -26.20 -6.32 23.41
N CYS A 598 -26.81 -6.37 24.60
CA CYS A 598 -26.22 -6.75 25.88
C CYS A 598 -25.32 -8.00 25.86
N GLN A 599 -24.00 -7.83 26.06
CA GLN A 599 -23.19 -8.45 27.12
C GLN A 599 -21.70 -8.12 26.90
N GLY A 600 -20.93 -8.03 28.00
CA GLY A 600 -19.58 -7.49 27.98
C GLY A 600 -18.53 -8.40 27.35
N SER A 601 -17.83 -7.89 26.34
CA SER A 601 -16.45 -8.29 26.01
C SER A 601 -15.76 -7.13 25.30
N VAL A 602 -14.67 -6.63 25.88
CA VAL A 602 -13.82 -5.62 25.24
C VAL A 602 -12.82 -6.36 24.35
N THR A 603 -13.17 -6.65 23.10
CA THR A 603 -12.22 -6.88 21.98
C THR A 603 -12.95 -6.96 20.63
N SER A 604 -12.32 -6.41 19.59
CA SER A 604 -12.78 -6.34 18.18
C SER A 604 -14.02 -5.46 17.88
N ALA A 605 -13.93 -4.67 16.81
CA ALA A 605 -15.07 -3.94 16.26
C ALA A 605 -16.03 -4.91 15.52
N PRO A 606 -17.36 -4.67 15.54
CA PRO A 606 -18.32 -5.55 14.91
C PRO A 606 -18.11 -5.54 13.39
N PRO A 607 -17.92 -6.69 12.73
CA PRO A 607 -17.76 -6.77 11.27
C PRO A 607 -18.89 -6.11 10.48
N LYS A 608 -20.08 -6.00 11.09
CA LYS A 608 -21.30 -5.39 10.54
C LYS A 608 -21.15 -3.88 10.27
N PHE A 609 -20.60 -3.10 11.21
CA PHE A 609 -20.41 -1.66 11.02
C PHE A 609 -19.32 -1.40 9.96
N ILE A 610 -18.22 -2.15 10.01
CA ILE A 610 -17.15 -2.06 9.03
C ILE A 610 -17.67 -2.32 7.61
N THR A 611 -18.46 -3.38 7.45
CA THR A 611 -19.08 -3.75 6.16
C THR A 611 -20.08 -2.68 5.71
N LEU A 612 -20.85 -2.07 6.63
CA LEU A 612 -21.76 -0.97 6.30
C LEU A 612 -21.00 0.23 5.75
N VAL A 613 -19.95 0.72 6.43
CA VAL A 613 -19.16 1.87 5.95
C VAL A 613 -18.47 1.55 4.61
N ASP A 614 -17.91 0.34 4.48
CA ASP A 614 -17.27 -0.07 3.22
C ASP A 614 -18.26 -0.16 2.05
N MET A 615 -19.48 -0.67 2.28
CA MET A 615 -20.55 -0.73 1.27
C MET A 615 -21.11 0.66 0.95
N ALA A 616 -21.36 1.49 1.96
CA ALA A 616 -21.85 2.86 1.82
C ALA A 616 -20.95 3.66 0.87
N LEU A 617 -19.66 3.72 1.17
CA LEU A 617 -18.68 4.48 0.38
C LEU A 617 -18.45 3.89 -1.02
N SER A 618 -18.48 2.55 -1.17
CA SER A 618 -18.27 1.88 -2.47
C SER A 618 -19.48 1.90 -3.40
N LEU A 619 -20.71 1.92 -2.86
CA LEU A 619 -21.95 1.85 -3.65
C LEU A 619 -22.57 3.22 -3.94
N HIS A 620 -22.08 4.31 -3.31
CA HIS A 620 -22.57 5.66 -3.54
C HIS A 620 -22.36 6.13 -5.00
N ARG A 621 -23.42 6.69 -5.60
CA ARG A 621 -23.58 7.11 -7.00
C ARG A 621 -24.20 8.51 -7.06
N GLY A 622 -23.38 9.53 -6.87
CA GLY A 622 -23.78 10.93 -6.90
C GLY A 622 -22.72 11.83 -6.26
N PRO A 623 -22.95 13.15 -6.23
CA PRO A 623 -22.19 14.08 -5.39
C PRO A 623 -22.57 13.87 -3.92
N LEU A 624 -21.58 13.44 -3.12
CA LEU A 624 -21.69 13.31 -1.67
C LEU A 624 -21.37 14.68 -1.08
N HIS A 625 -22.35 15.40 -0.54
CA HIS A 625 -22.13 16.75 0.02
C HIS A 625 -21.58 16.65 1.44
N GLY A 626 -22.11 15.73 2.26
CA GLY A 626 -21.70 15.59 3.66
C GLY A 626 -21.58 14.13 4.10
N ILE A 627 -20.62 13.84 4.97
CA ILE A 627 -20.54 12.54 5.67
C ILE A 627 -20.13 12.69 7.13
N THR A 628 -20.84 11.95 7.99
CA THR A 628 -20.58 11.87 9.43
C THR A 628 -20.35 10.41 9.83
N ILE A 629 -19.16 10.10 10.36
CA ILE A 629 -18.80 8.76 10.88
C ILE A 629 -18.58 8.85 12.39
N LEU A 630 -19.43 8.16 13.15
CA LEU A 630 -19.39 8.12 14.62
C LEU A 630 -19.09 6.70 15.11
N GLY A 631 -18.04 6.53 15.92
CA GLY A 631 -17.61 5.22 16.39
C GLY A 631 -16.93 5.25 17.76
N SER A 632 -17.12 4.20 18.56
CA SER A 632 -16.50 4.06 19.89
C SER A 632 -15.52 2.88 20.01
N LYS A 633 -15.33 2.12 18.93
CA LYS A 633 -14.46 0.94 18.87
C LYS A 633 -13.21 1.22 18.02
N ASN A 634 -12.30 0.25 17.98
CA ASN A 634 -11.06 0.37 17.21
C ASN A 634 -11.30 0.07 15.72
N TYR A 635 -10.94 1.02 14.84
CA TYR A 635 -11.10 0.95 13.39
C TYR A 635 -9.77 1.05 12.60
N HIS A 636 -8.62 0.86 13.26
CA HIS A 636 -7.30 1.12 12.67
C HIS A 636 -7.05 0.37 11.35
N ASP A 637 -7.49 -0.89 11.24
CA ASP A 637 -7.31 -1.73 10.05
C ASP A 637 -8.12 -1.27 8.81
N VAL A 638 -9.06 -0.33 8.98
CA VAL A 638 -10.00 0.09 7.94
C VAL A 638 -10.08 1.60 7.75
N PHE A 639 -9.65 2.40 8.74
CA PHE A 639 -9.69 3.87 8.69
C PHE A 639 -9.04 4.43 7.43
N GLY A 640 -7.81 4.01 7.10
CA GLY A 640 -7.11 4.50 5.90
C GLY A 640 -7.84 4.18 4.58
N ARG A 641 -8.51 3.02 4.51
CA ARG A 641 -9.35 2.64 3.36
C ARG A 641 -10.57 3.54 3.23
N TRP A 642 -11.20 3.93 4.35
CA TRP A 642 -12.32 4.86 4.34
C TRP A 642 -11.87 6.25 3.88
N MET A 643 -10.74 6.75 4.38
CA MET A 643 -10.22 8.06 3.97
C MET A 643 -9.87 8.11 2.47
N HIS A 644 -9.26 7.06 1.91
CA HIS A 644 -9.06 6.95 0.46
C HIS A 644 -10.39 6.90 -0.33
N LYS A 645 -11.43 6.25 0.20
CA LYS A 645 -12.74 6.28 -0.47
C LYS A 645 -13.38 7.66 -0.42
N LEU A 646 -13.15 8.43 0.65
CA LEU A 646 -13.61 9.82 0.76
C LEU A 646 -12.85 10.77 -0.18
N SER A 647 -11.53 10.64 -0.30
CA SER A 647 -10.75 11.45 -1.24
C SER A 647 -11.14 11.22 -2.71
N MET A 648 -11.64 10.03 -3.05
CA MET A 648 -12.21 9.73 -4.37
C MET A 648 -13.66 10.20 -4.56
N LYS A 649 -14.30 10.74 -3.53
CA LYS A 649 -15.68 11.26 -3.55
C LYS A 649 -15.76 12.78 -3.40
N SER A 650 -14.69 13.41 -2.92
CA SER A 650 -14.56 14.86 -2.64
C SER A 650 -15.80 15.51 -2.00
N PRO A 651 -16.17 15.12 -0.77
CA PRO A 651 -17.30 15.75 -0.09
C PRO A 651 -16.99 17.14 0.46
N ASN A 652 -18.00 18.03 0.43
CA ASN A 652 -17.93 19.38 0.99
C ASN A 652 -17.82 19.39 2.52
N SER A 653 -18.41 18.41 3.20
CA SER A 653 -18.39 18.30 4.67
C SER A 653 -17.97 16.91 5.14
N VAL A 654 -16.97 16.86 6.03
CA VAL A 654 -16.48 15.62 6.65
C VAL A 654 -16.45 15.76 8.17
N THR A 655 -17.22 14.91 8.84
CA THR A 655 -17.23 14.78 10.30
C THR A 655 -16.83 13.37 10.73
N ILE A 656 -15.77 13.22 11.53
CA ILE A 656 -15.25 11.93 11.97
C ILE A 656 -15.01 11.97 13.49
N LYS A 657 -15.89 11.32 14.27
CA LYS A 657 -15.76 11.27 15.73
C LYS A 657 -15.56 9.84 16.20
N LEU A 658 -14.29 9.43 16.35
CA LEU A 658 -13.88 8.09 16.77
C LEU A 658 -13.31 8.11 18.19
N THR A 659 -14.01 7.56 19.18
CA THR A 659 -13.66 7.71 20.62
C THR A 659 -12.83 6.56 21.22
N SER A 660 -12.15 5.75 20.40
CA SER A 660 -11.28 4.67 20.89
C SER A 660 -9.96 5.18 21.50
N ALA A 661 -9.40 4.46 22.47
CA ALA A 661 -8.19 4.87 23.22
C ALA A 661 -6.88 5.14 22.42
N SER A 662 -6.86 4.96 21.10
CA SER A 662 -5.68 5.20 20.24
C SER A 662 -6.02 6.12 19.07
N ARG A 663 -5.27 7.23 18.92
CA ARG A 663 -5.47 8.25 17.88
C ARG A 663 -5.26 7.71 16.46
N TYR A 664 -6.04 8.19 15.50
CA TYR A 664 -6.02 7.77 14.09
C TYR A 664 -5.17 8.68 13.21
N ARG A 665 -4.11 8.16 12.59
CA ARG A 665 -3.30 8.94 11.64
C ARG A 665 -4.08 9.23 10.35
N ILE A 666 -4.22 10.51 10.00
CA ILE A 666 -4.86 10.94 8.76
C ILE A 666 -3.93 10.60 7.58
N PRO A 667 -4.38 9.86 6.55
CA PRO A 667 -3.56 9.55 5.38
C PRO A 667 -3.32 10.77 4.49
N SER A 668 -2.18 10.79 3.81
CA SER A 668 -1.80 11.80 2.81
C SER A 668 -2.88 12.04 1.74
N CYS A 669 -3.57 10.99 1.28
CA CYS A 669 -4.63 11.09 0.27
C CYS A 669 -5.87 11.88 0.75
N PHE A 670 -6.10 12.01 2.06
CA PHE A 670 -7.22 12.80 2.59
C PHE A 670 -7.04 14.30 2.28
N PHE A 671 -5.80 14.80 2.39
CA PHE A 671 -5.40 16.17 2.04
C PHE A 671 -5.38 16.46 0.53
N SER A 672 -6.01 15.60 -0.28
CA SER A 672 -6.21 15.77 -1.73
C SER A 672 -7.68 15.99 -2.10
N ILE A 673 -8.59 16.10 -1.12
CA ILE A 673 -9.96 16.55 -1.36
C ILE A 673 -9.89 18.02 -1.78
N SER A 674 -10.42 18.33 -2.97
CA SER A 674 -10.50 19.71 -3.46
C SER A 674 -11.61 20.47 -2.74
N ASP A 675 -12.85 20.01 -2.86
CA ASP A 675 -14.06 20.82 -2.65
C ASP A 675 -14.50 20.89 -1.16
N LEU A 676 -13.57 20.77 -0.21
CA LEU A 676 -13.86 20.66 1.23
C LEU A 676 -14.13 22.03 1.87
N GLU A 677 -15.33 22.21 2.41
CA GLU A 677 -15.80 23.43 3.09
C GLU A 677 -15.78 23.31 4.61
N HIS A 678 -16.10 22.13 5.16
CA HIS A 678 -16.16 21.88 6.61
C HIS A 678 -15.43 20.58 7.00
N LEU A 679 -14.50 20.68 7.97
CA LEU A 679 -13.72 19.56 8.47
C LEU A 679 -13.80 19.48 10.01
N ASP A 680 -14.39 18.40 10.52
CA ASP A 680 -14.53 18.09 11.95
C ASP A 680 -13.92 16.70 12.21
N ILE A 681 -12.77 16.63 12.89
CA ILE A 681 -12.12 15.36 13.21
C ILE A 681 -11.70 15.31 14.68
N LYS A 682 -12.20 14.27 15.37
CA LYS A 682 -11.80 13.93 16.74
C LYS A 682 -10.85 12.74 16.77
N ASN A 683 -9.88 12.79 17.69
CA ASN A 683 -8.97 11.69 18.05
C ASN A 683 -8.00 11.28 16.93
N CYS A 684 -7.30 12.24 16.33
CA CYS A 684 -6.46 12.01 15.14
C CYS A 684 -4.97 12.36 15.34
N ILE A 685 -4.12 11.89 14.42
CA ILE A 685 -2.73 12.31 14.28
C ILE A 685 -2.61 12.99 12.92
N ILE A 686 -2.28 14.28 12.94
CA ILE A 686 -2.06 15.09 11.74
C ILE A 686 -0.58 15.02 11.39
N SER A 687 -0.28 14.74 10.13
CA SER A 687 1.06 14.89 9.58
C SER A 687 0.92 15.18 8.10
N LEU A 688 1.41 16.32 7.64
CA LEU A 688 1.16 16.80 6.29
C LEU A 688 2.09 16.13 5.25
N PRO A 689 1.62 15.93 4.01
CA PRO A 689 2.47 15.49 2.92
C PRO A 689 3.41 16.62 2.44
N GLN A 690 4.59 16.26 1.91
CA GLN A 690 5.61 17.21 1.39
C GLN A 690 5.11 18.15 0.27
N MET A 691 3.95 17.88 -0.32
CA MET A 691 3.32 18.71 -1.36
C MET A 691 1.85 19.04 -1.01
N PHE A 692 1.58 19.35 0.27
CA PHE A 692 0.29 19.92 0.64
C PHE A 692 0.09 21.28 -0.07
N LYS A 693 -1.09 21.47 -0.67
CA LYS A 693 -1.44 22.69 -1.42
C LYS A 693 -2.42 23.60 -0.68
N GLY A 694 -2.93 23.18 0.47
CA GLY A 694 -4.07 23.81 1.12
C GLY A 694 -5.41 23.16 0.79
N PHE A 695 -6.44 23.60 1.51
CA PHE A 695 -7.84 23.38 1.16
C PHE A 695 -8.41 24.72 0.71
N GLU A 696 -8.66 24.88 -0.59
CA GLU A 696 -8.97 26.19 -1.20
C GLU A 696 -10.30 26.81 -0.72
N TRP A 697 -11.27 26.00 -0.28
CA TRP A 697 -12.61 26.44 0.15
C TRP A 697 -12.96 26.13 1.62
N LEU A 698 -11.97 25.74 2.45
CA LEU A 698 -12.26 25.32 3.83
C LEU A 698 -12.59 26.53 4.72
N THR A 699 -13.86 26.63 5.12
CA THR A 699 -14.37 27.68 6.00
C THR A 699 -14.36 27.29 7.48
N THR A 700 -14.44 26.00 7.79
CA THR A 700 -14.50 25.51 9.18
C THR A 700 -13.52 24.37 9.42
N LEU A 701 -12.65 24.52 10.42
CA LEU A 701 -11.73 23.49 10.90
C LEU A 701 -11.95 23.24 12.41
N ASP A 702 -12.52 22.10 12.77
CA ASP A 702 -12.68 21.62 14.15
C ASP A 702 -11.84 20.35 14.40
N LEU A 703 -10.89 20.46 15.32
CA LEU A 703 -9.95 19.39 15.67
C LEU A 703 -9.94 19.18 17.19
N GLU A 704 -10.39 17.99 17.63
CA GLU A 704 -10.50 17.65 19.06
C GLU A 704 -9.68 16.40 19.42
N ASN A 705 -8.90 16.43 20.51
CA ASN A 705 -8.03 15.33 20.95
C ASN A 705 -7.03 14.87 19.85
N PHE A 706 -6.34 15.81 19.21
CA PHE A 706 -5.41 15.51 18.14
C PHE A 706 -3.94 15.63 18.56
N SER A 707 -3.03 15.11 17.73
CA SER A 707 -1.60 15.37 17.87
C SER A 707 -0.96 15.74 16.54
N SER A 708 -0.12 16.77 16.52
CA SER A 708 0.58 17.29 15.33
C SER A 708 1.98 17.79 15.71
N THR A 709 2.70 18.39 14.77
CA THR A 709 3.88 19.22 15.02
C THR A 709 3.55 20.70 14.77
N ASP A 710 4.33 21.62 15.36
CA ASP A 710 4.25 23.07 15.11
C ASP A 710 4.24 23.39 13.60
N SER A 711 5.13 22.74 12.83
CA SER A 711 5.22 22.91 11.38
C SER A 711 3.94 22.49 10.65
N ASP A 712 3.33 21.38 11.07
CA ASP A 712 2.24 20.76 10.31
C ASP A 712 0.90 21.42 10.64
N ILE A 713 0.73 21.97 11.84
CA ILE A 713 -0.47 22.75 12.18
C ILE A 713 -0.42 24.17 11.59
N ASP A 714 0.73 24.85 11.62
CA ASP A 714 0.92 26.17 10.99
C ASP A 714 0.73 26.09 9.47
N ASN A 715 1.34 25.10 8.81
CA ASN A 715 1.13 24.86 7.37
C ASN A 715 -0.31 24.42 7.02
N LEU A 716 -1.03 23.75 7.93
CA LEU A 716 -2.43 23.39 7.68
C LEU A 716 -3.31 24.66 7.68
N ILE A 717 -3.16 25.50 8.69
CA ILE A 717 -3.95 26.73 8.88
C ILE A 717 -3.61 27.76 7.79
N SER A 718 -2.33 28.06 7.60
CA SER A 718 -1.88 29.10 6.65
C SER A 718 -2.11 28.77 5.17
N CYS A 719 -2.49 27.52 4.86
CA CYS A 719 -2.89 27.11 3.51
C CYS A 719 -4.43 26.94 3.37
N CYS A 720 -5.24 27.48 4.29
CA CYS A 720 -6.70 27.56 4.16
C CYS A 720 -7.12 29.04 4.07
N PRO A 721 -7.25 29.63 2.86
CA PRO A 721 -7.42 31.08 2.69
C PRO A 721 -8.78 31.60 3.12
N GLU A 722 -9.84 30.80 3.00
CA GLU A 722 -11.24 31.16 3.30
C GLU A 722 -11.66 30.74 4.73
N LEU A 723 -10.71 30.47 5.63
CA LEU A 723 -10.96 29.88 6.95
C LEU A 723 -11.54 30.91 7.94
N SER A 724 -12.87 30.91 8.12
CA SER A 724 -13.56 31.80 9.04
C SER A 724 -13.74 31.25 10.47
N VAL A 725 -13.74 29.92 10.65
CA VAL A 725 -13.92 29.28 11.96
C VAL A 725 -12.83 28.24 12.25
N LEU A 726 -12.08 28.46 13.34
CA LEU A 726 -11.01 27.55 13.80
C LEU A 726 -11.25 27.11 15.25
N VAL A 727 -11.37 25.80 15.46
CA VAL A 727 -11.56 25.16 16.77
C VAL A 727 -10.47 24.11 16.99
N LEU A 728 -9.61 24.31 18.00
CA LEU A 728 -8.50 23.44 18.35
C LEU A 728 -8.58 23.03 19.82
N LYS A 729 -8.92 21.77 20.12
CA LYS A 729 -9.22 21.30 21.49
C LYS A 729 -8.40 20.08 21.90
N SER A 730 -7.87 20.10 23.12
CA SER A 730 -7.18 18.98 23.78
C SER A 730 -6.02 18.36 22.96
N PHE A 731 -5.10 19.18 22.44
CA PHE A 731 -4.02 18.72 21.57
C PHE A 731 -2.68 18.40 22.25
N GLU A 732 -1.84 17.61 21.57
CA GLU A 732 -0.48 17.24 21.96
C GLU A 732 0.55 17.47 20.83
N GLY A 733 1.80 17.71 21.20
CA GLY A 733 2.93 17.84 20.26
C GLY A 733 3.11 19.24 19.64
N ILE A 734 2.28 20.21 20.08
CA ILE A 734 2.37 21.62 19.67
C ILE A 734 2.97 22.42 20.82
N SER A 735 4.15 22.99 20.61
CA SER A 735 4.86 23.89 21.55
C SER A 735 4.59 25.35 21.22
N CYS A 736 4.66 25.73 19.94
CA CYS A 736 4.44 27.09 19.48
C CYS A 736 3.26 27.12 18.50
N LEU A 737 2.10 27.63 18.94
CA LEU A 737 0.90 27.73 18.11
C LEU A 737 0.90 29.05 17.34
N ASN A 738 1.22 28.95 16.04
CA ASN A 738 1.20 30.07 15.09
C ASN A 738 -0.05 29.96 14.19
N ILE A 739 -0.92 30.97 14.24
CA ILE A 739 -2.17 31.03 13.47
C ILE A 739 -2.09 32.23 12.53
N ARG A 740 -2.03 31.95 11.22
CA ARG A 740 -2.02 32.95 10.15
C ARG A 740 -3.22 32.72 9.24
N ALA A 741 -4.31 33.42 9.49
CA ALA A 741 -5.60 33.22 8.82
C ALA A 741 -6.33 34.56 8.71
N PRO A 742 -6.26 35.25 7.55
CA PRO A 742 -6.72 36.64 7.44
C PRO A 742 -8.23 36.80 7.58
N GLU A 743 -9.00 35.84 7.06
CA GLU A 743 -10.48 35.83 7.06
C GLU A 743 -11.09 35.15 8.31
N LEU A 744 -10.30 34.91 9.36
CA LEU A 744 -10.74 34.19 10.56
C LEU A 744 -11.60 35.09 11.46
N GLU A 745 -12.89 34.79 11.56
CA GLU A 745 -13.90 35.50 12.38
C GLU A 745 -14.02 34.92 13.80
N ILE A 746 -13.89 33.60 13.95
CA ILE A 746 -14.11 32.87 15.21
C ILE A 746 -12.94 31.93 15.51
N LEU A 747 -12.32 32.12 16.67
CA LEU A 747 -11.26 31.27 17.20
C LEU A 747 -11.64 30.64 18.55
N GLU A 748 -11.53 29.31 18.65
CA GLU A 748 -11.61 28.58 19.92
C GLU A 748 -10.37 27.69 20.10
N VAL A 749 -9.56 27.95 21.14
CA VAL A 749 -8.35 27.17 21.45
C VAL A 749 -8.44 26.67 22.89
N ASP A 750 -8.22 25.38 23.08
CA ASP A 750 -8.16 24.71 24.38
C ASP A 750 -7.02 23.69 24.39
N GLY A 751 -5.96 23.94 25.16
CA GLY A 751 -4.80 23.06 25.14
C GLY A 751 -3.63 23.48 26.03
N LYS A 752 -2.48 22.84 25.78
CA LYS A 752 -1.19 23.15 26.40
C LYS A 752 -0.21 23.51 25.29
N PHE A 753 0.38 24.70 25.38
CA PHE A 753 1.43 25.20 24.50
C PHE A 753 2.28 26.20 25.30
N GLU A 754 3.47 26.49 24.80
CA GLU A 754 4.38 27.48 25.36
C GLU A 754 4.07 28.84 24.72
N ASP A 755 4.37 29.02 23.44
CA ASP A 755 4.14 30.29 22.73
C ASP A 755 2.86 30.29 21.87
N PHE A 756 2.24 31.46 21.75
CA PHE A 756 1.07 31.71 20.90
C PHE A 756 1.25 32.97 20.06
N HIS A 757 1.06 32.85 18.75
CA HIS A 757 1.12 33.94 17.79
C HIS A 757 -0.13 33.90 16.91
N LEU A 758 -0.80 35.04 16.78
CA LEU A 758 -2.02 35.17 15.99
C LEU A 758 -1.84 36.31 14.98
N ASP A 759 -2.24 36.06 13.74
CA ASP A 759 -2.27 37.02 12.64
C ASP A 759 -3.61 36.79 11.91
N ALA A 760 -4.63 37.46 12.43
CA ALA A 760 -6.04 37.32 12.06
C ALA A 760 -6.77 38.66 12.26
N PRO A 761 -6.62 39.62 11.31
CA PRO A 761 -7.18 40.98 11.43
C PRO A 761 -8.72 41.02 11.46
N ASN A 762 -9.42 40.03 10.91
CA ASN A 762 -10.89 40.00 10.86
C ASN A 762 -11.53 39.28 12.07
N LEU A 763 -10.77 39.03 13.15
CA LEU A 763 -11.19 38.18 14.27
C LEU A 763 -12.17 38.88 15.22
N GLU A 764 -13.46 38.58 15.10
CA GLU A 764 -14.51 39.15 15.97
C GLU A 764 -14.54 38.51 17.37
N THR A 765 -14.37 37.18 17.46
CA THR A 765 -14.51 36.42 18.71
C THR A 765 -13.36 35.44 18.95
N ALA A 766 -12.70 35.56 20.10
CA ALA A 766 -11.69 34.61 20.58
C ALA A 766 -12.08 33.98 21.93
N ASN A 767 -12.02 32.65 22.01
CA ASN A 767 -12.16 31.87 23.24
C ASN A 767 -10.89 31.06 23.48
N VAL A 768 -10.10 31.39 24.51
CA VAL A 768 -8.80 30.76 24.79
C VAL A 768 -8.80 30.13 26.18
N THR A 769 -8.52 28.84 26.22
CA THR A 769 -8.44 28.02 27.44
C THR A 769 -7.02 27.49 27.60
N LEU A 770 -6.39 27.81 28.73
CA LEU A 770 -5.01 27.42 29.02
C LEU A 770 -4.97 26.38 30.15
N HIS A 771 -4.34 25.23 29.86
CA HIS A 771 -4.15 24.17 30.84
C HIS A 771 -2.73 24.17 31.41
N LYS A 772 -2.62 23.95 32.73
CA LYS A 772 -1.33 23.88 33.44
C LYS A 772 -0.45 22.73 32.93
N ALA A 773 0.83 23.03 32.69
CA ALA A 773 1.84 22.00 32.43
C ALA A 773 1.97 21.05 33.63
N GLN A 774 2.00 19.75 33.37
CA GLN A 774 2.48 18.75 34.32
C GLN A 774 3.86 18.33 33.83
N GLU A 775 4.88 18.52 34.66
CA GLU A 775 6.23 18.05 34.34
C GLU A 775 6.21 16.52 34.23
N TYR A 776 6.41 16.01 33.02
CA TYR A 776 6.73 14.61 32.79
C TYR A 776 8.25 14.44 32.65
N GLN A 777 8.77 13.42 33.33
CA GLN A 777 10.20 13.19 33.52
C GLN A 777 10.97 13.01 32.20
N SER A 778 11.80 14.00 31.81
CA SER A 778 13.15 13.74 31.26
C SER A 778 13.95 15.03 30.95
N VAL A 779 15.12 15.16 31.57
CA VAL A 779 16.23 16.09 31.26
C VAL A 779 15.97 17.60 31.49
N PRO A 780 16.76 18.27 32.36
CA PRO A 780 16.66 19.73 32.53
C PRO A 780 17.37 20.47 31.39
N VAL A 781 16.61 21.05 30.47
CA VAL A 781 17.12 22.05 29.52
C VAL A 781 16.98 23.43 30.17
N VAL A 782 18.12 24.07 30.42
CA VAL A 782 18.18 25.41 31.01
C VAL A 782 17.83 26.46 29.95
N HIS A 783 16.59 26.95 29.93
CA HIS A 783 16.25 28.28 29.45
C HIS A 783 15.10 28.88 30.26
N GLY A 784 15.24 30.15 30.64
CA GLY A 784 14.26 30.84 31.48
C GLY A 784 13.00 31.20 30.69
N GLY A 785 11.87 30.63 31.06
CA GLY A 785 10.56 30.93 30.48
C GLY A 785 10.19 32.41 30.65
N LYS A 786 10.06 33.12 29.53
CA LYS A 786 9.56 34.50 29.50
C LYS A 786 8.04 34.49 29.41
N SER A 787 7.40 35.53 29.93
CA SER A 787 5.93 35.63 30.04
C SER A 787 5.23 35.49 28.69
N TYR A 788 4.54 34.35 28.52
CA TYR A 788 3.82 33.92 27.31
C TYR A 788 2.68 34.86 26.86
N LEU A 789 2.25 35.77 27.73
CA LEU A 789 1.15 36.71 27.46
C LEU A 789 1.51 37.91 26.57
N LYS A 790 2.80 38.26 26.50
CA LYS A 790 3.23 39.54 25.90
C LYS A 790 3.00 39.60 24.38
N GLN A 791 3.11 38.48 23.67
CA GLN A 791 2.87 38.40 22.23
C GLN A 791 1.41 38.03 21.93
N ALA A 792 0.83 37.11 22.71
CA ALA A 792 -0.53 36.60 22.54
C ALA A 792 -1.61 37.69 22.52
N LEU A 793 -1.50 38.71 23.37
CA LEU A 793 -2.46 39.82 23.44
C LEU A 793 -2.09 41.00 22.52
N GLY A 794 -0.81 41.11 22.11
CA GLY A 794 -0.32 42.22 21.30
C GLY A 794 -0.76 42.17 19.84
N SER A 795 -1.31 41.04 19.39
CA SER A 795 -1.85 40.80 18.05
C SER A 795 -3.37 40.88 17.96
N LEU A 796 -4.07 41.21 19.05
CA LEU A 796 -5.54 41.14 19.16
C LEU A 796 -6.18 42.54 19.12
N SER A 797 -5.73 43.43 18.24
CA SER A 797 -6.14 44.85 18.20
C SER A 797 -7.64 45.06 17.95
N ASP A 798 -8.25 44.18 17.14
CA ASP A 798 -9.54 44.42 16.49
C ASP A 798 -10.68 43.51 17.02
N ILE A 799 -10.42 42.73 18.08
CA ILE A 799 -11.40 41.78 18.64
C ILE A 799 -12.54 42.50 19.37
N GLU A 800 -13.80 42.16 19.04
CA GLU A 800 -14.99 42.65 19.76
C GLU A 800 -15.26 41.89 21.07
N LYS A 801 -14.97 40.58 21.09
CA LYS A 801 -15.28 39.68 22.21
C LYS A 801 -14.15 38.71 22.56
N LEU A 802 -13.69 38.79 23.81
CA LEU A 802 -12.65 37.91 24.36
C LEU A 802 -13.17 37.06 25.54
N VAL A 803 -12.97 35.75 25.47
CA VAL A 803 -13.26 34.80 26.55
C VAL A 803 -11.96 34.09 26.95
N ILE A 804 -11.66 34.08 28.25
CA ILE A 804 -10.46 33.45 28.82
C ILE A 804 -10.92 32.44 29.89
N ASN A 805 -10.46 31.20 29.79
CA ASN A 805 -10.78 30.12 30.73
C ASN A 805 -9.51 29.48 31.32
N GLY A 806 -9.62 28.94 32.53
CA GLY A 806 -8.56 28.18 33.19
C GLY A 806 -7.57 29.00 34.03
N TYR A 807 -6.60 28.28 34.60
CA TYR A 807 -5.67 28.76 35.64
C TYR A 807 -4.53 29.65 35.09
N PHE A 808 -4.92 30.73 34.41
CA PHE A 808 -4.15 31.65 33.57
C PHE A 808 -2.76 32.06 34.10
N LEU A 809 -2.57 32.10 35.43
CA LEU A 809 -1.37 32.64 36.08
C LEU A 809 -0.84 31.79 37.26
N THR A 810 -1.31 30.53 37.46
CA THR A 810 -0.94 29.74 38.66
C THR A 810 0.33 28.87 38.49
N SER A 811 1.48 29.39 38.90
CA SER A 811 2.69 28.59 39.17
C SER A 811 2.69 27.98 40.57
N PHE A 812 1.91 26.92 40.79
CA PHE A 812 2.00 26.10 42.01
C PHE A 812 2.69 24.75 41.74
N PRO A 813 3.90 24.47 42.24
CA PRO A 813 4.38 23.10 42.29
C PRO A 813 3.50 22.30 43.27
N TRP A 814 3.07 21.12 42.85
CA TRP A 814 2.46 20.11 43.73
C TRP A 814 3.46 18.97 43.88
N ASP A 815 4.43 19.15 44.76
CA ASP A 815 5.13 18.04 45.40
C ASP A 815 4.59 17.90 46.81
N ASN A 816 4.26 16.66 47.19
CA ASN A 816 3.54 16.35 48.43
C ASN A 816 4.48 16.06 49.61
N ASP A 817 5.77 16.36 49.46
CA ASP A 817 6.81 16.19 50.46
C ASP A 817 7.56 17.52 50.68
N PHE A 818 7.99 17.74 51.92
CA PHE A 818 8.57 18.96 52.50
C PHE A 818 7.60 20.08 52.93
N GLY A 819 7.85 20.57 54.14
CA GLY A 819 7.02 21.56 54.84
C GLY A 819 7.26 23.01 54.41
N PRO A 820 6.76 24.01 55.17
CA PRO A 820 6.73 25.40 54.75
C PRO A 820 8.14 25.99 54.69
N MET A 821 8.73 26.05 53.49
CA MET A 821 10.03 26.66 53.25
C MET A 821 9.89 27.81 52.25
N SER A 822 10.31 28.99 52.69
CA SER A 822 10.23 30.25 51.96
C SER A 822 11.21 30.28 50.79
N LEU A 823 10.72 30.34 49.54
CA LEU A 823 11.54 30.67 48.38
C LEU A 823 10.75 31.34 47.23
N TRP A 824 9.93 32.36 47.54
CA TRP A 824 9.41 33.31 46.55
C TRP A 824 9.93 34.71 46.86
N ASP A 825 11.21 34.93 46.55
CA ASP A 825 11.76 36.27 46.40
C ASP A 825 11.51 36.74 44.97
N GLN A 826 10.74 37.84 44.85
CA GLN A 826 10.94 38.90 43.88
C GLN A 826 11.16 38.52 42.40
N ASP A 827 10.10 38.10 41.70
CA ASP A 827 9.87 38.54 40.32
C ASP A 827 8.37 38.49 39.95
N GLN A 828 7.90 39.46 39.15
CA GLN A 828 6.51 39.67 38.69
C GLN A 828 5.47 40.18 39.71
N THR A 829 5.83 41.17 40.55
CA THR A 829 4.87 41.99 41.33
C THR A 829 4.09 43.04 40.53
N SER A 830 4.28 43.11 39.21
CA SER A 830 3.38 43.76 38.27
C SER A 830 3.53 43.10 36.89
N ILE A 831 2.45 43.04 36.12
CA ILE A 831 2.59 42.83 34.68
C ILE A 831 3.30 44.11 34.17
N ALA A 832 4.41 43.95 33.42
CA ALA A 832 5.16 45.10 32.92
C ALA A 832 4.28 46.07 32.11
N ASP A 833 4.67 47.35 32.03
CA ASP A 833 3.92 48.36 31.27
C ASP A 833 3.82 47.96 29.79
N LEU A 834 2.61 47.55 29.44
CA LEU A 834 2.18 47.14 28.11
C LEU A 834 1.33 48.30 27.58
N THR A 835 1.91 49.07 26.67
CA THR A 835 1.16 50.00 25.83
C THR A 835 0.50 49.22 24.71
N LEU A 836 -0.56 48.48 25.05
CA LEU A 836 -1.50 47.91 24.09
C LEU A 836 -2.75 48.80 24.04
N GLN A 837 -3.36 48.88 22.87
CA GLN A 837 -4.58 49.62 22.63
C GLN A 837 -5.53 48.67 21.88
N MET A 838 -6.69 48.40 22.47
CA MET A 838 -7.70 47.47 21.97
C MET A 838 -8.96 48.27 21.66
N ASP A 839 -8.90 49.02 20.56
CA ASP A 839 -9.88 50.06 20.22
C ASP A 839 -11.29 49.52 19.91
N HIS A 840 -11.41 48.21 19.67
CA HIS A 840 -12.65 47.54 19.27
C HIS A 840 -13.27 46.61 20.34
N LEU A 841 -12.61 46.38 21.47
CA LEU A 841 -13.03 45.39 22.47
C LEU A 841 -14.25 45.83 23.28
N VAL A 842 -15.41 45.22 23.01
CA VAL A 842 -16.71 45.54 23.62
C VAL A 842 -17.00 44.69 24.85
N THR A 843 -16.68 43.39 24.81
CA THR A 843 -16.98 42.46 25.92
C THR A 843 -15.84 41.50 26.27
N VAL A 844 -15.59 41.32 27.55
CA VAL A 844 -14.63 40.34 28.09
C VAL A 844 -15.31 39.40 29.06
N SER A 845 -14.97 38.11 29.04
CA SER A 845 -15.34 37.13 30.08
C SER A 845 -14.11 36.40 30.58
N VAL A 846 -13.85 36.49 31.89
CA VAL A 846 -12.77 35.78 32.60
C VAL A 846 -13.41 34.73 33.49
N ASN A 847 -13.14 33.46 33.20
CA ASN A 847 -13.66 32.31 33.93
C ASN A 847 -12.60 31.74 34.88
N ASP A 848 -13.04 30.98 35.89
CA ASP A 848 -12.20 30.35 36.93
C ASP A 848 -11.38 31.33 37.80
N PHE A 849 -11.87 32.57 37.99
CA PHE A 849 -11.15 33.65 38.68
C PHE A 849 -10.95 33.35 40.18
N LEU A 850 -9.69 33.41 40.66
CA LEU A 850 -9.32 33.06 42.04
C LEU A 850 -9.19 34.27 42.99
N GLY A 851 -9.08 35.48 42.45
CA GLY A 851 -8.93 36.73 43.22
C GLY A 851 -7.50 37.08 43.60
N LEU A 852 -6.52 36.57 42.85
CA LEU A 852 -5.09 36.80 43.10
C LEU A 852 -4.65 38.16 42.57
N ASP A 853 -3.64 38.78 43.20
CA ASP A 853 -3.30 40.19 42.93
C ASP A 853 -2.85 40.45 41.47
N TYR A 854 -2.29 39.45 40.79
CA TYR A 854 -1.97 39.52 39.36
C TYR A 854 -3.20 39.43 38.44
N GLU A 855 -4.29 38.78 38.86
CA GLU A 855 -5.53 38.68 38.07
C GLU A 855 -6.28 40.02 38.14
N VAL A 856 -6.19 40.67 39.31
CA VAL A 856 -6.69 42.03 39.53
C VAL A 856 -5.88 43.06 38.73
N ASP A 857 -4.55 42.93 38.66
CA ASP A 857 -3.69 43.77 37.79
C ASP A 857 -4.02 43.56 36.30
N PHE A 858 -4.23 42.32 35.88
CA PHE A 858 -4.65 41.99 34.50
C PHE A 858 -6.01 42.62 34.14
N VAL A 859 -7.02 42.51 35.01
CA VAL A 859 -8.31 43.17 34.79
C VAL A 859 -8.16 44.70 34.78
N GLY A 860 -7.30 45.26 35.63
CA GLY A 860 -6.97 46.70 35.61
C GLY A 860 -6.36 47.16 34.29
N LYS A 861 -5.49 46.33 33.71
CA LYS A 861 -4.87 46.57 32.41
C LYS A 861 -5.86 46.50 31.25
N LEU A 862 -6.74 45.50 31.22
CA LEU A 862 -7.83 45.42 30.23
C LEU A 862 -8.72 46.67 30.26
N LEU A 863 -9.08 47.16 31.46
CA LEU A 863 -9.85 48.41 31.65
C LEU A 863 -9.08 49.69 31.23
N SER A 864 -7.75 49.59 31.07
CA SER A 864 -6.89 50.67 30.59
C SER A 864 -6.59 50.61 29.08
N TRP A 865 -6.66 49.43 28.47
CA TRP A 865 -6.33 49.21 27.06
C TRP A 865 -7.52 49.39 26.12
N ALA A 866 -8.76 49.19 26.60
CA ALA A 866 -9.97 49.16 25.76
C ALA A 866 -10.90 50.38 26.00
N PRO A 867 -10.88 51.41 25.12
CA PRO A 867 -11.67 52.62 25.31
C PRO A 867 -13.18 52.47 25.02
N VAL A 868 -13.61 51.41 24.32
CA VAL A 868 -15.03 51.16 23.97
C VAL A 868 -15.73 50.09 24.82
N LEU A 869 -15.00 49.48 25.76
CA LEU A 869 -15.43 48.34 26.56
C LEU A 869 -16.74 48.61 27.32
N GLU A 870 -17.73 47.73 27.20
CA GLU A 870 -19.04 47.87 27.85
C GLU A 870 -19.25 46.85 28.99
N GLU A 871 -18.77 45.61 28.87
CA GLU A 871 -18.94 44.58 29.90
C GLU A 871 -17.67 43.74 30.15
N VAL A 872 -17.30 43.59 31.43
CA VAL A 872 -16.30 42.62 31.91
C VAL A 872 -17.00 41.65 32.86
N LYS A 873 -17.17 40.40 32.43
CA LYS A 873 -17.75 39.31 33.23
C LYS A 873 -16.62 38.53 33.91
N ILE A 874 -16.75 38.33 35.22
CA ILE A 874 -15.78 37.59 36.04
C ILE A 874 -16.54 36.48 36.75
N ASN A 875 -16.33 35.25 36.31
CA ASN A 875 -16.99 34.07 36.87
C ASN A 875 -16.04 33.42 37.89
N VAL A 876 -16.45 33.34 39.15
CA VAL A 876 -15.57 32.95 40.27
C VAL A 876 -15.64 31.44 40.54
N ASP A 877 -14.49 30.76 40.64
CA ASP A 877 -14.45 29.36 41.09
C ASP A 877 -14.76 29.25 42.60
N CYS A 878 -16.05 29.05 42.89
CA CYS A 878 -16.57 28.86 44.23
C CYS A 878 -16.05 27.59 44.95
N THR A 879 -15.37 26.67 44.25
CA THR A 879 -14.84 25.43 44.84
C THR A 879 -13.44 25.58 45.43
N ARG A 880 -12.66 26.58 44.98
CA ARG A 880 -11.26 26.80 45.38
C ARG A 880 -10.93 28.22 45.83
N ALA A 881 -11.81 29.19 45.61
CA ALA A 881 -11.60 30.56 46.08
C ALA A 881 -11.38 30.62 47.60
N PHE A 882 -10.22 31.11 48.03
CA PHE A 882 -9.96 31.51 49.41
C PHE A 882 -10.81 32.75 49.75
N SER A 883 -12.09 32.54 50.05
CA SER A 883 -13.08 33.55 50.48
C SER A 883 -12.89 34.90 49.79
N LEU A 884 -13.42 35.07 48.56
CA LEU A 884 -13.21 36.28 47.74
C LEU A 884 -13.53 37.56 48.53
N GLY A 885 -12.51 38.14 49.14
CA GLY A 885 -12.71 38.98 50.31
C GLY A 885 -13.28 40.34 49.91
N SER A 886 -13.90 41.05 50.85
CA SER A 886 -14.32 42.44 50.58
C SER A 886 -13.16 43.34 50.10
N LYS A 887 -11.90 42.95 50.36
CA LYS A 887 -10.69 43.55 49.74
C LYS A 887 -10.59 43.35 48.23
N VAL A 888 -10.81 42.14 47.69
CA VAL A 888 -10.65 41.85 46.24
C VAL A 888 -11.74 42.57 45.44
N LEU A 889 -12.99 42.48 45.89
CA LEU A 889 -14.10 43.26 45.33
C LEU A 889 -13.86 44.78 45.40
N LYS A 890 -13.33 45.29 46.52
CA LYS A 890 -12.93 46.71 46.62
C LYS A 890 -11.80 47.08 45.66
N LYS A 891 -10.78 46.22 45.46
CA LYS A 891 -9.72 46.47 44.48
C LYS A 891 -10.31 46.54 43.06
N LEU A 892 -11.07 45.52 42.64
CA LEU A 892 -11.70 45.47 41.31
C LEU A 892 -12.62 46.68 41.04
N LEU A 893 -13.44 47.08 42.02
CA LEU A 893 -14.32 48.25 41.88
C LEU A 893 -13.55 49.58 41.80
N ALA A 894 -12.37 49.66 42.41
CA ALA A 894 -11.51 50.85 42.45
C ALA A 894 -10.50 50.94 41.28
N LEU A 895 -10.48 49.96 40.36
CA LEU A 895 -9.64 50.03 39.17
C LEU A 895 -10.05 51.22 38.28
N PRO A 896 -9.08 51.98 37.73
CA PRO A 896 -9.37 53.02 36.74
C PRO A 896 -9.94 52.40 35.47
N ARG A 897 -10.83 53.11 34.78
CA ARG A 897 -11.46 52.69 33.52
C ARG A 897 -11.27 53.79 32.49
N VAL A 898 -10.89 53.43 31.27
CA VAL A 898 -10.82 54.37 30.13
C VAL A 898 -12.19 54.50 29.45
N SER A 899 -13.00 53.45 29.46
CA SER A 899 -14.42 53.50 29.07
C SER A 899 -15.32 53.83 30.26
N ASP A 900 -16.09 54.93 30.14
CA ASP A 900 -17.16 55.29 31.09
C ASP A 900 -18.33 54.29 31.09
N LYS A 901 -18.43 53.43 30.07
CA LYS A 901 -19.50 52.42 29.96
C LYS A 901 -19.15 51.09 30.64
N ALA A 902 -17.88 50.81 30.89
CA ALA A 902 -17.39 49.49 31.31
C ALA A 902 -17.95 49.04 32.66
N LYS A 903 -18.86 48.06 32.65
CA LYS A 903 -19.41 47.41 33.84
C LYS A 903 -18.63 46.15 34.18
N ILE A 904 -18.17 46.05 35.43
CA ILE A 904 -17.64 44.80 35.97
C ILE A 904 -18.80 44.02 36.60
N ILE A 905 -19.09 42.85 36.06
CA ILE A 905 -20.13 41.92 36.53
C ILE A 905 -19.39 40.72 37.11
N VAL A 906 -19.50 40.50 38.42
CA VAL A 906 -18.92 39.33 39.10
C VAL A 906 -20.06 38.36 39.43
N THR A 907 -19.92 37.09 39.06
CA THR A 907 -20.92 36.02 39.31
C THR A 907 -20.30 34.78 39.92
#